data_AF-A0A6P5RC12-F1
#
_entry.id   AF-A0A6P5RC12-F1
#
_cell.length_a   1.000
_cell.length_b   1.000
_cell.length_c   1.000
_cell.angle_alpha   90.00
_cell.angle_beta   90.00
_cell.angle_gamma   90.00
#
_symmetry.space_group_name_H-M   'P 1'
#
loop_
_entity.id
_entity.type
_entity.pdbx_description
1 polymer ?
#
loop_
_entity_poly.entity_id
_entity_poly.type
_entity_poly.pdbx_seq_one_letter_code
_entity_poly.pdbx_strand_id
1 'polypeptide(L)'
;MEKSARRRLDCISRHLVLPPQANHGLQQVLLLNNGQVKSEEAEPVVIGGMVLDIHATPSIPANPRTTTPGKVSYVLGGVARNVAECISKLGAKPFMISALGLDMPGNLLLEHWKSSGLSTEGIWKHQNIETPVVCNVLDVSGELAAAVASVEAIEKFLTPEWIQQFKYNIRSAPVLMIDANLTLSALKASCQLAAECEIPVWFEPVSVAKSRRISSVVKYVTFASPNEDELVAMANNLSGGNVYRPIERNNSRKKCSTETLFHLLKPAVWVLLEKGIKIVVVTVGSDGVFLCSRGGPSFMRIGCEGIKPFVSNGELFNTVTASCPSNLFSSPLDSEGSSFLFAVHFPALPASVVRLTGAGDCLVGGTIASICAGLDVMQSLAVGIAASKAAVEGETNVPSVFNLAAIADDARSVYSAAKVVFHQSMPMQFLKDGLIYHVQAIKAGFPLTIFTSNQLIHLYSRNGLLREAQKLFDEMPQRNVFSWNAIISAHIKAQNLKRARQLFDSASYKDLVTYNSLLSGYVSADGYEDCALELFSEMKSLDYGIRIDEISLTTMLNLTAKLEVVSYGRELHSFMVKTANDSSGFAVSSLIDMYSKCGYFQEAWWVFSGHREVVDLVSKNAMVAACCREGKLEVAVNLFWTEPELTDNVSWNTLIAGYAQNGFEEEALDLFVRMAENGFRRNEHTFASVLSACSGLRSFKHGREVHAWVLKNGMTSNSFILSGIVDVYCKCGNMKYAKSVHAAMGFENSFSVTSMIMGHAFHGNLVEARRLFDSLAEKSTVVWTALFSGYLKSQKCEAVFELLSEFRAKESIVPDAAILISVLGACAIKAALDPGKQIHAYILRSRIEVDKKLFSALVDMYSKSGSITYAESLFKRGSDRDIILYNVMLAGYAHHGLENKAIQIFNEMLERGIKPDVVTFLAILSACRHSCLVELGEQFFYSMKKDYNVLPEIEHYACMIDLYGRANQLDKAKELMRKIPIESDTIIWGAFLNACRVNGNTILAREAEERLLKLEGDIGDRYVQLANLYAAERNWDEVCRIRKKMKGKEAKKAAGCSWLYVENGVHIFISGDKTHPRTEAINFTLALLAEELYQIS
;
A
#
# COMPACT_ATOMS: atom_id res chain seq x y z
N MET A 1 -17.12 22.52 55.84
CA MET A 1 -18.35 21.67 55.93
C MET A 1 -18.07 20.30 56.53
N GLU A 2 -16.90 19.67 56.29
CA GLU A 2 -16.54 18.34 56.81
C GLU A 2 -16.65 18.15 58.33
N LYS A 3 -16.19 19.10 59.15
CA LYS A 3 -16.32 18.99 60.63
C LYS A 3 -17.77 18.98 61.12
N SER A 4 -18.69 19.62 60.39
CA SER A 4 -20.11 19.65 60.71
C SER A 4 -20.86 18.41 60.18
N ALA A 5 -20.40 17.83 59.07
CA ALA A 5 -20.91 16.57 58.54
C ALA A 5 -20.52 15.40 59.46
N ARG A 6 -19.26 15.32 59.90
CA ARG A 6 -18.78 14.32 60.87
C ARG A 6 -19.59 14.29 62.17
N ARG A 7 -19.88 15.45 62.78
CA ARG A 7 -20.72 15.53 64.00
C ARG A 7 -22.16 15.06 63.79
N ARG A 8 -22.73 15.23 62.60
CA ARG A 8 -24.09 14.76 62.27
C ARG A 8 -24.13 13.26 62.03
N LEU A 9 -23.09 12.73 61.40
CA LEU A 9 -22.88 11.30 61.18
C LEU A 9 -22.62 10.53 62.48
N ASP A 10 -21.83 11.09 63.41
CA ASP A 10 -21.65 10.54 64.77
C ASP A 10 -22.96 10.49 65.57
N CYS A 11 -23.93 11.38 65.26
CA CYS A 11 -25.23 11.39 65.92
C CYS A 11 -26.16 10.30 65.36
N ILE A 12 -26.05 10.00 64.06
CA ILE A 12 -26.79 8.92 63.38
C ILE A 12 -26.24 7.55 63.80
N SER A 13 -24.91 7.37 63.91
CA SER A 13 -24.34 6.09 64.36
C SER A 13 -24.68 5.78 65.83
N ARG A 14 -24.77 6.80 66.70
CA ARG A 14 -25.18 6.63 68.11
C ARG A 14 -26.66 6.27 68.31
N HIS A 15 -27.55 6.58 67.36
CA HIS A 15 -28.97 6.21 67.44
C HIS A 15 -29.26 4.76 67.02
N LEU A 16 -28.26 4.04 66.50
CA LEU A 16 -28.38 2.64 66.06
C LEU A 16 -27.88 1.62 67.09
N VAL A 17 -27.45 2.08 68.27
CA VAL A 17 -27.03 1.21 69.39
C VAL A 17 -28.18 1.10 70.40
N LEU A 18 -28.97 0.03 70.30
CA LEU A 18 -29.77 -0.48 71.41
C LEU A 18 -28.96 -1.54 72.17
N PRO A 19 -29.02 -1.61 73.52
CA PRO A 19 -28.26 -2.59 74.27
C PRO A 19 -28.93 -3.98 74.17
N PRO A 20 -28.16 -5.07 74.06
CA PRO A 20 -28.73 -6.40 74.22
C PRO A 20 -28.98 -6.69 75.70
N GLN A 21 -30.16 -7.23 76.01
CA GLN A 21 -30.41 -7.91 77.27
C GLN A 21 -29.50 -9.15 77.38
N ALA A 22 -28.99 -9.38 78.59
CA ALA A 22 -28.17 -10.51 78.94
C ALA A 22 -28.94 -11.84 78.79
N ASN A 23 -28.32 -12.83 78.17
CA ASN A 23 -28.55 -14.22 78.54
C ASN A 23 -27.23 -15.00 78.48
N HIS A 24 -26.90 -15.58 79.63
CA HIS A 24 -25.75 -16.45 79.88
C HIS A 24 -25.85 -17.76 79.09
N GLY A 25 -24.72 -18.19 78.51
CA GLY A 25 -24.53 -19.54 77.98
C GLY A 25 -23.04 -19.76 77.74
N LEU A 26 -22.41 -20.51 78.65
CA LEU A 26 -20.98 -20.82 78.71
C LEU A 26 -20.41 -21.44 77.42
N GLN A 27 -19.12 -21.17 77.20
CA GLN A 27 -18.22 -21.87 76.28
C GLN A 27 -18.34 -23.39 76.37
N GLN A 28 -18.23 -24.08 75.23
CA GLN A 28 -17.53 -25.36 75.18
C GLN A 28 -16.73 -25.53 73.89
N VAL A 29 -15.43 -25.71 74.10
CA VAL A 29 -14.44 -26.25 73.17
C VAL A 29 -14.89 -27.65 72.74
N LEU A 30 -14.81 -27.97 71.45
CA LEU A 30 -14.75 -29.35 70.97
C LEU A 30 -13.61 -29.51 69.97
N LEU A 31 -12.59 -30.22 70.44
CA LEU A 31 -11.55 -30.88 69.66
C LEU A 31 -12.11 -32.17 69.05
N LEU A 32 -11.70 -32.41 67.79
CA LEU A 32 -11.50 -33.69 67.10
C LEU A 32 -12.72 -34.56 66.70
N ASN A 33 -12.83 -34.80 65.38
CA ASN A 33 -12.84 -36.15 64.77
C ASN A 33 -12.48 -36.00 63.28
N ASN A 34 -11.26 -36.35 62.86
CA ASN A 34 -10.85 -37.67 62.36
C ASN A 34 -11.78 -38.30 61.30
N GLY A 35 -11.28 -38.32 60.06
CA GLY A 35 -11.32 -39.51 59.21
C GLY A 35 -12.60 -39.79 58.45
N GLN A 36 -12.86 -39.01 57.39
CA GLN A 36 -13.41 -39.52 56.13
C GLN A 36 -13.16 -38.46 55.04
N VAL A 37 -12.19 -38.74 54.16
CA VAL A 37 -12.01 -37.97 52.92
C VAL A 37 -13.20 -38.29 52.03
N LYS A 38 -14.28 -37.51 52.17
CA LYS A 38 -15.26 -37.36 51.09
C LYS A 38 -14.52 -36.68 49.93
N SER A 39 -14.75 -37.11 48.69
CA SER A 39 -14.21 -36.39 47.54
C SER A 39 -14.86 -35.00 47.51
N GLU A 40 -14.18 -34.00 48.08
CA GLU A 40 -14.71 -32.66 48.25
C GLU A 40 -14.67 -31.90 46.93
N GLU A 41 -15.85 -31.42 46.55
CA GLU A 41 -16.10 -30.48 45.47
C GLU A 41 -15.28 -29.20 45.72
N ALA A 42 -14.56 -28.70 44.71
CA ALA A 42 -13.70 -27.53 44.90
C ALA A 42 -14.47 -26.21 44.80
N GLU A 43 -14.44 -25.42 45.88
CA GLU A 43 -15.16 -24.16 46.03
C GLU A 43 -14.21 -22.95 45.84
N PRO A 44 -14.56 -21.92 45.04
CA PRO A 44 -13.79 -20.68 45.01
C PRO A 44 -13.80 -20.00 46.38
N VAL A 45 -12.63 -19.52 46.83
CA VAL A 45 -12.51 -18.86 48.14
C VAL A 45 -12.47 -17.35 47.93
N VAL A 46 -13.25 -16.62 48.73
CA VAL A 46 -13.31 -15.16 48.72
C VAL A 46 -12.94 -14.64 50.10
N ILE A 47 -11.97 -13.75 50.20
CA ILE A 47 -11.54 -13.14 51.47
C ILE A 47 -11.75 -11.63 51.40
N GLY A 48 -12.57 -11.10 52.31
CA GLY A 48 -12.84 -9.68 52.37
C GLY A 48 -13.95 -9.29 53.33
N GLY A 49 -14.37 -8.04 53.25
CA GLY A 49 -15.38 -7.48 54.14
C GLY A 49 -16.80 -7.71 53.66
N MET A 50 -17.69 -8.05 54.60
CA MET A 50 -19.12 -7.86 54.44
C MET A 50 -19.49 -6.49 55.03
N VAL A 51 -20.14 -5.65 54.22
CA VAL A 51 -20.40 -4.25 54.57
C VAL A 51 -21.89 -3.96 54.40
N LEU A 52 -22.49 -3.21 55.31
CA LEU A 52 -23.84 -2.68 55.11
C LEU A 52 -23.76 -1.22 54.68
N ASP A 53 -24.29 -0.92 53.49
CA ASP A 53 -24.38 0.45 53.00
C ASP A 53 -25.70 1.09 53.49
N ILE A 54 -25.61 2.24 54.13
CA ILE A 54 -26.76 3.01 54.62
C ILE A 54 -26.87 4.27 53.77
N HIS A 55 -27.88 4.32 52.90
CA HIS A 55 -28.12 5.47 52.04
C HIS A 55 -29.20 6.36 52.66
N ALA A 56 -28.85 7.59 53.00
CA ALA A 56 -29.77 8.61 53.48
C ALA A 56 -30.04 9.63 52.37
N THR A 57 -31.28 9.69 51.87
CA THR A 57 -31.71 10.61 50.82
C THR A 57 -32.72 11.61 51.39
N PRO A 58 -32.45 12.93 51.35
CA PRO A 58 -33.38 13.94 51.85
C PRO A 58 -34.58 14.10 50.89
N SER A 59 -35.76 14.34 51.45
CA SER A 59 -36.99 14.53 50.64
C SER A 59 -37.07 15.93 50.01
N ILE A 60 -36.27 16.88 50.48
CA ILE A 60 -36.15 18.25 49.97
C ILE A 60 -34.68 18.71 50.04
N PRO A 61 -34.25 19.72 49.26
CA PRO A 61 -32.87 20.18 49.26
C PRO A 61 -32.38 20.55 50.66
N ALA A 62 -31.21 20.05 51.04
CA ALA A 62 -30.70 20.22 52.39
C ALA A 62 -30.23 21.66 52.63
N ASN A 63 -30.86 22.36 53.58
CA ASN A 63 -30.36 23.66 54.04
C ASN A 63 -29.15 23.46 54.97
N PRO A 64 -28.05 24.22 54.79
CA PRO A 64 -26.88 24.09 55.65
C PRO A 64 -27.25 24.30 57.12
N ARG A 65 -26.85 23.36 57.98
CA ARG A 65 -27.06 23.40 59.44
C ARG A 65 -28.49 23.19 59.95
N THR A 66 -29.45 22.78 59.12
CA THR A 66 -30.77 22.30 59.56
C THR A 66 -30.90 20.77 59.45
N THR A 67 -31.90 20.17 60.10
CA THR A 67 -32.32 18.77 59.91
C THR A 67 -33.43 18.72 58.86
N THR A 68 -33.31 17.82 57.88
CA THR A 68 -34.27 17.69 56.77
C THR A 68 -34.87 16.28 56.80
N PRO A 69 -36.21 16.11 56.68
CA PRO A 69 -36.82 14.79 56.58
C PRO A 69 -36.34 14.08 55.30
N GLY A 70 -36.11 12.77 55.38
CA GLY A 70 -35.56 11.97 54.30
C GLY A 70 -35.78 10.47 54.51
N LYS A 71 -35.52 9.68 53.46
CA LYS A 71 -35.60 8.22 53.49
C LYS A 71 -34.21 7.64 53.76
N VAL A 72 -34.13 6.68 54.68
CA VAL A 72 -32.93 5.86 54.88
C VAL A 72 -33.20 4.48 54.28
N SER A 73 -32.33 4.02 53.40
CA SER A 73 -32.37 2.67 52.82
C SER A 73 -31.08 1.91 53.15
N TYR A 74 -31.25 0.68 53.59
CA TYR A 74 -30.15 -0.25 53.85
C TYR A 74 -29.91 -1.08 52.60
N VAL A 75 -28.68 -1.09 52.10
CA VAL A 75 -28.26 -1.79 50.90
C VAL A 75 -27.11 -2.72 51.27
N LEU A 76 -27.18 -3.96 50.80
CA LEU A 76 -26.12 -4.95 51.04
C LEU A 76 -24.91 -4.57 50.18
N GLY A 77 -23.77 -4.33 50.84
CA GLY A 77 -22.56 -3.79 50.23
C GLY A 77 -21.33 -4.64 50.52
N GLY A 78 -20.18 -4.12 50.08
CA GLY A 78 -18.90 -4.80 50.19
C GLY A 78 -18.56 -5.61 48.94
N VAL A 79 -17.42 -5.27 48.33
CA VAL A 79 -16.91 -5.85 47.07
C VAL A 79 -16.84 -7.37 47.18
N ALA A 80 -16.17 -7.90 48.20
CA ALA A 80 -16.01 -9.34 48.38
C ALA A 80 -17.37 -10.07 48.55
N ARG A 81 -18.30 -9.48 49.30
CA ARG A 81 -19.66 -10.02 49.48
C ARG A 81 -20.44 -10.02 48.16
N ASN A 82 -20.39 -8.92 47.42
CA ASN A 82 -21.05 -8.78 46.11
C ASN A 82 -20.51 -9.79 45.10
N VAL A 83 -19.19 -9.94 45.01
CA VAL A 83 -18.51 -10.93 44.15
C VAL A 83 -18.95 -12.34 44.52
N ALA A 84 -18.93 -12.70 45.80
CA ALA A 84 -19.33 -14.03 46.25
C ALA A 84 -20.83 -14.29 46.05
N GLU A 85 -21.72 -13.32 46.26
CA GLU A 85 -23.14 -13.49 45.90
C GLU A 85 -23.32 -13.70 44.39
N CYS A 86 -22.60 -12.95 43.55
CA CYS A 86 -22.66 -13.13 42.10
C CYS A 86 -22.19 -14.53 41.67
N ILE A 87 -21.08 -15.02 42.23
CA ILE A 87 -20.57 -16.38 42.00
C ILE A 87 -21.64 -17.42 42.35
N SER A 88 -22.31 -17.24 43.48
CA SER A 88 -23.41 -18.09 43.93
C SER A 88 -24.59 -18.11 42.95
N LYS A 89 -25.05 -16.93 42.54
CA LYS A 89 -26.20 -16.77 41.66
C LYS A 89 -25.98 -17.30 40.24
N LEU A 90 -24.72 -17.41 39.81
CA LEU A 90 -24.34 -18.02 38.54
C LEU A 90 -24.10 -19.54 38.63
N GLY A 91 -24.16 -20.12 39.83
CA GLY A 91 -24.23 -21.57 40.03
C GLY A 91 -22.99 -22.24 40.62
N ALA A 92 -21.97 -21.47 41.02
CA ALA A 92 -20.84 -21.98 41.80
C ALA A 92 -21.08 -21.77 43.30
N LYS A 93 -20.36 -22.48 44.19
CA LYS A 93 -20.50 -22.31 45.65
C LYS A 93 -19.25 -21.63 46.22
N PRO A 94 -19.28 -20.33 46.53
CA PRO A 94 -18.12 -19.66 47.10
C PRO A 94 -18.01 -19.87 48.62
N PHE A 95 -16.79 -20.08 49.08
CA PHE A 95 -16.44 -20.10 50.50
C PHE A 95 -15.92 -18.72 50.92
N MET A 96 -16.66 -18.02 51.78
CA MET A 96 -16.32 -16.66 52.20
C MET A 96 -15.60 -16.66 53.56
N ILE A 97 -14.40 -16.06 53.60
CA ILE A 97 -13.68 -15.77 54.84
C ILE A 97 -13.90 -14.29 55.19
N SER A 98 -14.65 -14.05 56.26
CA SER A 98 -15.01 -12.70 56.71
C SER A 98 -15.15 -12.60 58.23
N ALA A 99 -15.45 -11.40 58.72
CA ALA A 99 -15.68 -11.10 60.13
C ALA A 99 -16.86 -10.14 60.27
N LEU A 100 -17.81 -10.49 61.14
CA LEU A 100 -19.04 -9.73 61.40
C LEU A 100 -19.31 -9.60 62.91
N GLY A 101 -19.90 -8.46 63.27
CA GLY A 101 -20.43 -8.21 64.60
C GLY A 101 -21.70 -8.97 64.87
N LEU A 102 -22.00 -9.18 66.15
CA LEU A 102 -23.32 -9.61 66.62
C LEU A 102 -24.23 -8.40 66.87
N ASP A 103 -24.25 -7.48 65.91
CA ASP A 103 -25.04 -6.25 65.89
C ASP A 103 -26.12 -6.31 64.79
N MET A 104 -27.00 -5.31 64.75
CA MET A 104 -28.09 -5.28 63.75
C MET A 104 -27.59 -5.40 62.31
N PRO A 105 -26.56 -4.64 61.86
CA PRO A 105 -26.02 -4.78 60.51
C PRO A 105 -25.46 -6.18 60.21
N GLY A 106 -24.73 -6.78 61.16
CA GLY A 106 -24.16 -8.12 61.01
C GLY A 106 -25.24 -9.19 60.90
N ASN A 107 -26.30 -9.10 61.71
CA ASN A 107 -27.43 -10.01 61.65
C ASN A 107 -28.19 -9.90 60.31
N LEU A 108 -28.46 -8.69 59.82
CA LEU A 108 -29.10 -8.50 58.51
C LEU A 108 -28.28 -9.10 57.36
N LEU A 109 -26.96 -8.88 57.36
CA LEU A 109 -26.06 -9.46 56.36
C LEU A 109 -26.06 -10.99 56.44
N LEU A 110 -26.03 -11.57 57.65
CA LEU A 110 -26.04 -13.02 57.86
C LEU A 110 -27.37 -13.67 57.50
N GLU A 111 -28.51 -13.04 57.79
CA GLU A 111 -29.83 -13.54 57.41
C GLU A 111 -29.96 -13.64 55.90
N HIS A 112 -29.55 -12.60 55.16
CA HIS A 112 -29.54 -12.62 53.70
C HIS A 112 -28.53 -13.63 53.13
N TRP A 113 -27.36 -13.74 53.76
CA TRP A 113 -26.34 -14.70 53.35
C TRP A 113 -26.83 -16.16 53.48
N LYS A 114 -27.48 -16.47 54.60
CA LYS A 114 -28.09 -17.78 54.85
C LYS A 114 -29.27 -18.05 53.94
N SER A 115 -30.12 -17.07 53.66
CA SER A 115 -31.26 -17.24 52.74
C SER A 115 -30.81 -17.52 51.31
N SER A 116 -29.59 -17.11 50.95
CA SER A 116 -28.93 -17.43 49.69
C SER A 116 -28.25 -18.82 49.67
N GLY A 117 -28.36 -19.59 50.76
CA GLY A 117 -27.82 -20.96 50.84
C GLY A 117 -26.31 -21.05 51.02
N LEU A 118 -25.65 -19.96 51.41
CA LEU A 118 -24.19 -19.87 51.52
C LEU A 118 -23.68 -20.23 52.92
N SER A 119 -22.51 -20.87 52.97
CA SER A 119 -21.89 -21.28 54.23
C SER A 119 -21.51 -20.06 55.09
N THR A 120 -21.65 -20.22 56.40
CA THR A 120 -21.23 -19.22 57.40
C THR A 120 -20.00 -19.68 58.20
N GLU A 121 -19.38 -20.80 57.83
CA GLU A 121 -18.25 -21.39 58.56
C GLU A 121 -17.00 -20.50 58.53
N GLY A 122 -16.74 -19.83 57.40
CA GLY A 122 -15.64 -18.87 57.27
C GLY A 122 -15.92 -17.48 57.86
N ILE A 123 -17.10 -17.25 58.48
CA ILE A 123 -17.48 -15.93 59.01
C ILE A 123 -17.30 -15.90 60.53
N TRP A 124 -16.29 -15.15 60.99
CA TRP A 124 -16.06 -14.91 62.41
C TRP A 124 -17.16 -14.00 62.97
N LYS A 125 -17.97 -14.55 63.88
CA LYS A 125 -19.03 -13.82 64.59
C LYS A 125 -18.63 -13.59 66.04
N HIS A 126 -18.57 -12.34 66.49
CA HIS A 126 -18.19 -12.04 67.88
C HIS A 126 -18.81 -10.72 68.37
N GLN A 127 -19.09 -10.62 69.67
CA GLN A 127 -19.71 -9.41 70.28
C GLN A 127 -18.79 -8.18 70.24
N ASN A 128 -17.48 -8.39 70.22
CA ASN A 128 -16.47 -7.31 70.17
C ASN A 128 -16.17 -6.80 68.76
N ILE A 129 -16.80 -7.37 67.72
CA ILE A 129 -16.64 -6.92 66.34
C ILE A 129 -17.80 -5.95 66.07
N GLU A 130 -17.49 -4.74 65.62
CA GLU A 130 -18.49 -3.81 65.09
C GLU A 130 -18.59 -4.06 63.57
N THR A 131 -19.77 -4.42 63.08
CA THR A 131 -19.94 -4.74 61.65
C THR A 131 -19.58 -3.54 60.78
N PRO A 132 -18.82 -3.74 59.69
CA PRO A 132 -18.50 -2.65 58.77
C PRO A 132 -19.75 -2.01 58.17
N VAL A 133 -19.82 -0.68 58.24
CA VAL A 133 -20.95 0.11 57.71
C VAL A 133 -20.42 1.29 56.90
N VAL A 134 -21.02 1.55 55.75
CA VAL A 134 -20.76 2.75 54.94
C VAL A 134 -22.02 3.59 54.86
N CYS A 135 -21.99 4.76 55.48
CA CYS A 135 -23.09 5.71 55.47
C CYS A 135 -22.92 6.72 54.34
N ASN A 136 -23.74 6.59 53.31
CA ASN A 136 -23.81 7.50 52.17
C ASN A 136 -24.97 8.49 52.38
N VAL A 137 -24.68 9.78 52.33
CA VAL A 137 -25.68 10.86 52.27
C VAL A 137 -25.80 11.26 50.81
N LEU A 138 -26.96 11.01 50.22
CA LEU A 138 -27.29 11.40 48.86
C LEU A 138 -27.99 12.77 48.86
N ASP A 139 -27.94 13.50 47.77
CA ASP A 139 -28.75 14.70 47.57
C ASP A 139 -30.15 14.36 47.03
N VAL A 140 -30.97 15.37 46.74
CA VAL A 140 -32.34 15.18 46.22
C VAL A 140 -32.38 14.56 44.82
N SER A 141 -31.29 14.64 44.06
CA SER A 141 -31.12 13.98 42.77
C SER A 141 -30.63 12.54 42.89
N GLY A 142 -30.29 12.09 44.11
CA GLY A 142 -29.72 10.76 44.35
C GLY A 142 -28.19 10.70 44.17
N GLU A 143 -27.53 11.83 43.98
CA GLU A 143 -26.07 11.93 43.84
C GLU A 143 -25.38 11.95 45.21
N LEU A 144 -24.16 11.39 45.29
CA LEU A 144 -23.44 11.27 46.56
C LEU A 144 -22.96 12.65 47.07
N ALA A 145 -23.54 13.12 48.17
CA ALA A 145 -23.18 14.39 48.81
C ALA A 145 -22.10 14.24 49.90
N ALA A 146 -22.10 13.14 50.65
CA ALA A 146 -21.07 12.80 51.63
C ALA A 146 -21.07 11.30 51.95
N ALA A 147 -19.91 10.72 52.31
CA ALA A 147 -19.81 9.32 52.74
C ALA A 147 -18.92 9.19 53.98
N VAL A 148 -19.27 8.28 54.90
CA VAL A 148 -18.40 7.84 56.00
C VAL A 148 -18.39 6.33 56.05
N ALA A 149 -17.20 5.74 56.02
CA ALA A 149 -17.00 4.30 56.12
C ALA A 149 -16.38 3.95 57.48
N SER A 150 -17.04 3.06 58.23
CA SER A 150 -16.44 2.36 59.38
C SER A 150 -16.10 0.95 58.92
N VAL A 151 -14.82 0.72 58.58
CA VAL A 151 -14.33 -0.57 58.06
C VAL A 151 -13.21 -1.17 58.92
N GLU A 152 -13.01 -0.63 60.14
CA GLU A 152 -11.94 -1.02 61.05
C GLU A 152 -12.00 -2.50 61.43
N ALA A 153 -13.20 -3.10 61.47
CA ALA A 153 -13.35 -4.50 61.78
C ALA A 153 -12.68 -5.43 60.74
N ILE A 154 -12.68 -5.05 59.46
CA ILE A 154 -12.01 -5.82 58.41
C ILE A 154 -10.49 -5.82 58.68
N GLU A 155 -9.94 -4.68 59.07
CA GLU A 155 -8.49 -4.55 59.31
C GLU A 155 -8.05 -5.17 60.64
N LYS A 156 -8.91 -5.19 61.67
CA LYS A 156 -8.59 -5.73 63.00
C LYS A 156 -8.79 -7.24 63.14
N PHE A 157 -9.80 -7.81 62.48
CA PHE A 157 -10.24 -9.18 62.76
C PHE A 157 -9.95 -10.19 61.64
N LEU A 158 -9.73 -9.75 60.40
CA LEU A 158 -9.18 -10.62 59.34
C LEU A 158 -7.66 -10.71 59.46
N THR A 159 -7.20 -11.30 60.56
CA THR A 159 -5.77 -11.46 60.84
C THR A 159 -5.20 -12.68 60.10
N PRO A 160 -3.87 -12.73 59.91
CA PRO A 160 -3.20 -13.93 59.38
C PRO A 160 -3.59 -15.22 60.10
N GLU A 161 -3.74 -15.17 61.44
CA GLU A 161 -4.08 -16.33 62.26
C GLU A 161 -5.48 -16.86 61.96
N TRP A 162 -6.44 -15.97 61.73
CA TRP A 162 -7.80 -16.34 61.34
C TRP A 162 -7.82 -16.99 59.94
N ILE A 163 -7.14 -16.37 58.98
CA ILE A 163 -7.04 -16.88 57.60
C ILE A 163 -6.37 -18.26 57.57
N GLN A 164 -5.34 -18.48 58.41
CA GLN A 164 -4.61 -19.74 58.50
C GLN A 164 -5.49 -20.94 58.89
N GLN A 165 -6.60 -20.71 59.61
CA GLN A 165 -7.53 -21.78 60.00
C GLN A 165 -8.17 -22.46 58.78
N PHE A 166 -8.31 -21.72 57.68
CA PHE A 166 -8.94 -22.17 56.43
C PHE A 166 -7.91 -22.50 55.35
N LYS A 167 -6.66 -22.82 55.73
CA LYS A 167 -5.60 -23.20 54.78
C LYS A 167 -6.00 -24.34 53.85
N TYR A 168 -6.82 -25.28 54.30
CA TYR A 168 -7.25 -26.41 53.47
C TYR A 168 -8.20 -25.94 52.38
N ASN A 169 -9.21 -25.13 52.72
CA ASN A 169 -10.12 -24.52 51.75
C ASN A 169 -9.36 -23.68 50.71
N ILE A 170 -8.38 -22.87 51.16
CA ILE A 170 -7.56 -22.05 50.25
C ILE A 170 -6.72 -22.94 49.32
N ARG A 171 -6.09 -23.99 49.83
CA ARG A 171 -5.23 -24.90 49.05
C ARG A 171 -5.99 -25.78 48.07
N SER A 172 -7.30 -25.99 48.28
CA SER A 172 -8.17 -26.75 47.38
C SER A 172 -9.00 -25.85 46.45
N ALA A 173 -8.89 -24.53 46.58
CA ALA A 173 -9.72 -23.59 45.82
C ALA A 173 -9.31 -23.55 44.33
N PRO A 174 -10.26 -23.51 43.38
CA PRO A 174 -9.93 -23.29 41.97
C PRO A 174 -9.38 -21.87 41.72
N VAL A 175 -9.87 -20.88 42.46
CA VAL A 175 -9.41 -19.48 42.45
C VAL A 175 -9.58 -18.90 43.85
N LEU A 176 -8.58 -18.13 44.30
CA LEU A 176 -8.67 -17.30 45.51
C LEU A 176 -8.87 -15.83 45.14
N MET A 177 -10.01 -15.25 45.51
CA MET A 177 -10.24 -13.81 45.41
C MET A 177 -9.91 -13.12 46.74
N ILE A 178 -9.12 -12.05 46.66
CA ILE A 178 -8.76 -11.20 47.81
C ILE A 178 -9.10 -9.75 47.52
N ASP A 179 -9.83 -9.16 48.47
CA ASP A 179 -10.16 -7.75 48.52
C ASP A 179 -8.96 -6.92 49.01
N ALA A 180 -8.61 -5.84 48.29
CA ALA A 180 -7.55 -4.91 48.68
C ALA A 180 -7.79 -4.20 50.04
N ASN A 181 -8.98 -4.32 50.64
CA ASN A 181 -9.32 -3.85 51.99
C ASN A 181 -8.53 -4.53 53.12
N LEU A 182 -7.96 -5.72 52.89
CA LEU A 182 -7.17 -6.43 53.89
C LEU A 182 -5.88 -5.68 54.28
N THR A 183 -5.39 -5.91 55.50
CA THR A 183 -4.08 -5.40 55.95
C THR A 183 -2.94 -6.06 55.17
N LEU A 184 -1.76 -5.42 55.13
CA LEU A 184 -0.60 -5.96 54.41
C LEU A 184 -0.17 -7.34 54.92
N SER A 185 -0.27 -7.59 56.23
CA SER A 185 0.04 -8.89 56.83
C SER A 185 -0.97 -9.96 56.41
N ALA A 186 -2.27 -9.64 56.43
CA ALA A 186 -3.34 -10.54 56.01
C ALA A 186 -3.26 -10.86 54.51
N LEU A 187 -3.07 -9.84 53.65
CA LEU A 187 -2.87 -10.01 52.21
C LEU A 187 -1.70 -10.95 51.91
N LYS A 188 -0.57 -10.74 52.59
CA LYS A 188 0.62 -11.57 52.40
C LYS A 188 0.39 -13.02 52.84
N ALA A 189 -0.27 -13.23 53.99
CA ALA A 189 -0.61 -14.57 54.48
C ALA A 189 -1.53 -15.31 53.50
N SER A 190 -2.61 -14.67 53.02
CA SER A 190 -3.52 -15.25 52.03
C SER A 190 -2.79 -15.65 50.74
N CYS A 191 -1.97 -14.75 50.20
CA CYS A 191 -1.21 -15.00 48.98
C CYS A 191 -0.17 -16.12 49.14
N GLN A 192 0.48 -16.21 50.31
CA GLN A 192 1.45 -17.26 50.59
C GLN A 192 0.78 -18.64 50.66
N LEU A 193 -0.38 -18.75 51.30
CA LEU A 193 -1.16 -19.99 51.35
C LEU A 193 -1.60 -20.45 49.96
N ALA A 194 -2.02 -19.54 49.10
CA ALA A 194 -2.36 -19.85 47.71
C ALA A 194 -1.14 -20.31 46.90
N ALA A 195 0.01 -19.64 47.08
CA ALA A 195 1.24 -19.97 46.36
C ALA A 195 1.79 -21.37 46.70
N GLU A 196 1.54 -21.90 47.90
CA GLU A 196 1.96 -23.26 48.30
C GLU A 196 1.36 -24.37 47.43
N CYS A 197 0.20 -24.14 46.83
CA CYS A 197 -0.49 -25.09 45.94
C CYS A 197 -0.74 -24.51 44.54
N GLU A 198 0.00 -23.46 44.16
CA GLU A 198 -0.11 -22.77 42.87
C GLU A 198 -1.53 -22.26 42.53
N ILE A 199 -2.32 -21.94 43.56
CA ILE A 199 -3.69 -21.47 43.38
C ILE A 199 -3.70 -20.07 42.75
N PRO A 200 -4.47 -19.85 41.66
CA PRO A 200 -4.62 -18.54 41.05
C PRO A 200 -5.20 -17.52 42.03
N VAL A 201 -4.48 -16.42 42.22
CA VAL A 201 -4.91 -15.32 43.09
C VAL A 201 -5.48 -14.17 42.26
N TRP A 202 -6.73 -13.80 42.53
CA TRP A 202 -7.41 -12.64 41.99
C TRP A 202 -7.39 -11.48 43.00
N PHE A 203 -6.63 -10.43 42.68
CA PHE A 203 -6.55 -9.22 43.49
C PHE A 203 -7.54 -8.17 42.98
N GLU A 204 -8.53 -7.84 43.80
CA GLU A 204 -9.53 -6.82 43.45
C GLU A 204 -9.24 -5.50 44.17
N PRO A 205 -8.88 -4.44 43.43
CA PRO A 205 -8.82 -3.09 43.96
C PRO A 205 -10.20 -2.59 44.37
N VAL A 206 -10.27 -1.83 45.46
CA VAL A 206 -11.53 -1.25 45.98
C VAL A 206 -11.48 0.26 46.11
N SER A 207 -10.32 0.85 45.85
CA SER A 207 -10.09 2.28 45.70
C SER A 207 -8.64 2.52 45.25
N VAL A 208 -8.40 3.68 44.67
CA VAL A 208 -7.06 4.18 44.30
C VAL A 208 -6.04 4.12 45.46
N ALA A 209 -6.49 4.36 46.70
CA ALA A 209 -5.60 4.30 47.86
C ALA A 209 -5.21 2.86 48.22
N LYS A 210 -6.19 1.94 48.18
CA LYS A 210 -6.01 0.54 48.59
C LYS A 210 -5.36 -0.31 47.49
N SER A 211 -5.52 0.06 46.22
CA SER A 211 -4.87 -0.60 45.09
C SER A 211 -3.34 -0.63 45.23
N ARG A 212 -2.73 0.38 45.87
CA ARG A 212 -1.29 0.46 46.15
C ARG A 212 -0.78 -0.67 47.06
N ARG A 213 -1.63 -1.35 47.82
CA ARG A 213 -1.24 -2.49 48.67
C ARG A 213 -0.68 -3.67 47.85
N ILE A 214 -0.95 -3.70 46.53
CA ILE A 214 -0.41 -4.68 45.59
C ILE A 214 1.11 -4.84 45.68
N SER A 215 1.89 -3.79 45.98
CA SER A 215 3.35 -3.86 46.00
C SER A 215 3.92 -4.90 46.97
N SER A 216 3.16 -5.23 48.02
CA SER A 216 3.55 -6.24 49.01
C SER A 216 3.32 -7.69 48.55
N VAL A 217 2.46 -7.90 47.55
CA VAL A 217 1.99 -9.23 47.13
C VAL A 217 2.07 -9.48 45.62
N VAL A 218 2.53 -8.51 44.83
CA VAL A 218 2.53 -8.51 43.35
C VAL A 218 3.04 -9.81 42.72
N LYS A 219 4.07 -10.44 43.31
CA LYS A 219 4.67 -11.69 42.83
C LYS A 219 3.79 -12.94 42.98
N TYR A 220 2.73 -12.88 43.78
CA TYR A 220 1.79 -13.97 44.02
C TYR A 220 0.48 -13.79 43.24
N VAL A 221 0.25 -12.60 42.67
CA VAL A 221 -1.03 -12.25 42.04
C VAL A 221 -1.09 -12.77 40.61
N THR A 222 -2.15 -13.52 40.31
CA THR A 222 -2.39 -14.02 38.95
C THR A 222 -3.23 -13.03 38.15
N PHE A 223 -4.36 -12.59 38.71
CA PHE A 223 -5.28 -11.64 38.11
C PHE A 223 -5.34 -10.35 38.91
N ALA A 224 -5.36 -9.21 38.23
CA ALA A 224 -5.72 -7.93 38.82
C ALA A 224 -6.72 -7.19 37.91
N SER A 225 -7.77 -6.63 38.49
CA SER A 225 -8.86 -5.97 37.75
C SER A 225 -9.03 -4.48 38.08
N PRO A 226 -8.01 -3.63 37.86
CA PRO A 226 -8.11 -2.21 38.16
C PRO A 226 -8.99 -1.46 37.15
N ASN A 227 -9.63 -0.38 37.60
CA ASN A 227 -10.05 0.69 36.70
C ASN A 227 -8.84 1.57 36.26
N GLU A 228 -9.08 2.54 35.37
CA GLU A 228 -8.03 3.42 34.83
C GLU A 228 -7.19 4.11 35.92
N ASP A 229 -7.85 4.66 36.95
CA ASP A 229 -7.17 5.41 38.02
C ASP A 229 -6.40 4.49 38.98
N GLU A 230 -6.98 3.33 39.29
CA GLU A 230 -6.35 2.31 40.11
C GLU A 230 -5.12 1.73 39.43
N LEU A 231 -5.20 1.49 38.11
CA LEU A 231 -4.09 0.99 37.31
C LEU A 231 -2.90 1.95 37.38
N VAL A 232 -3.16 3.26 37.19
CA VAL A 232 -2.13 4.30 37.30
C VAL A 232 -1.52 4.33 38.70
N ALA A 233 -2.35 4.24 39.75
CA ALA A 233 -1.86 4.24 41.13
C ALA A 233 -1.02 3.00 41.47
N MET A 234 -1.43 1.82 40.98
CA MET A 234 -0.67 0.57 41.12
C MET A 234 0.67 0.67 40.39
N ALA A 235 0.68 1.14 39.14
CA ALA A 235 1.89 1.25 38.32
C ALA A 235 2.90 2.25 38.91
N ASN A 236 2.43 3.42 39.37
CA ASN A 236 3.28 4.42 40.03
C ASN A 236 3.92 3.87 41.30
N ASN A 237 3.12 3.17 42.11
CA ASN A 237 3.61 2.58 43.35
C ASN A 237 4.64 1.46 43.11
N LEU A 238 4.45 0.65 42.07
CA LEU A 238 5.40 -0.39 41.65
C LEU A 238 6.67 0.16 40.97
N SER A 239 6.60 1.37 40.42
CA SER A 239 7.71 2.05 39.73
C SER A 239 8.54 2.97 40.64
N GLY A 240 8.12 3.17 41.90
CA GLY A 240 8.84 4.02 42.86
C GLY A 240 8.68 5.53 42.64
N GLY A 241 7.67 5.98 41.89
CA GLY A 241 7.42 7.41 41.64
C GLY A 241 6.16 7.69 40.80
N ASN A 242 5.74 8.96 40.72
CA ASN A 242 4.59 9.42 39.94
C ASN A 242 4.93 9.57 38.44
N VAL A 243 5.21 8.46 37.78
CA VAL A 243 5.60 8.38 36.36
C VAL A 243 4.38 8.51 35.44
N TYR A 244 3.26 7.91 35.83
CA TYR A 244 2.02 7.82 35.05
C TYR A 244 0.97 8.80 35.61
N ARG A 245 0.14 9.36 34.73
CA ARG A 245 -0.93 10.30 35.09
C ARG A 245 -2.31 9.72 34.76
N PRO A 246 -3.35 10.04 35.56
CA PRO A 246 -4.74 9.74 35.22
C PRO A 246 -5.13 10.31 33.85
N ILE A 247 -6.04 9.64 33.15
CA ILE A 247 -6.51 10.08 31.84
C ILE A 247 -7.60 11.15 32.03
N GLU A 248 -7.32 12.39 31.64
CA GLU A 248 -8.31 13.47 31.66
C GLU A 248 -9.31 13.30 30.50
N ARG A 249 -10.49 12.75 30.78
CA ARG A 249 -11.61 12.71 29.82
C ARG A 249 -12.25 14.11 29.74
N ASN A 250 -11.78 14.95 28.81
CA ASN A 250 -12.41 16.25 28.55
C ASN A 250 -13.87 16.09 28.12
N ASN A 251 -14.80 16.77 28.80
CA ASN A 251 -16.26 16.73 28.56
C ASN A 251 -16.71 17.22 27.16
N SER A 252 -15.79 17.60 26.27
CA SER A 252 -16.08 17.99 24.89
C SER A 252 -15.92 16.83 23.92
N ARG A 253 -17.05 16.30 23.44
CA ARG A 253 -17.24 15.24 22.43
C ARG A 253 -16.17 15.16 21.32
N LYS A 254 -15.14 14.34 21.52
CA LYS A 254 -14.50 13.49 20.48
C LYS A 254 -14.18 12.15 21.15
N LYS A 255 -14.90 11.10 20.75
CA LYS A 255 -14.71 9.74 21.28
C LYS A 255 -13.29 9.28 20.89
N CYS A 256 -12.42 9.07 21.89
CA CYS A 256 -11.08 8.51 21.68
C CYS A 256 -11.22 7.10 21.09
N SER A 257 -10.39 6.70 20.12
CA SER A 257 -10.44 5.32 19.61
C SER A 257 -9.95 4.36 20.69
N THR A 258 -10.48 3.15 20.69
CA THR A 258 -10.09 2.08 21.63
C THR A 258 -8.58 1.81 21.60
N GLU A 259 -7.97 1.82 20.41
CA GLU A 259 -6.53 1.62 20.25
C GLU A 259 -5.74 2.76 20.88
N THR A 260 -6.19 4.00 20.70
CA THR A 260 -5.55 5.19 21.30
C THR A 260 -5.64 5.14 22.82
N LEU A 261 -6.80 4.75 23.36
CA LEU A 261 -6.99 4.56 24.79
C LEU A 261 -6.05 3.47 25.34
N PHE A 262 -5.95 2.33 24.66
CA PHE A 262 -5.03 1.28 25.05
C PHE A 262 -3.57 1.74 25.01
N HIS A 263 -3.16 2.49 23.97
CA HIS A 263 -1.81 3.02 23.87
C HIS A 263 -1.42 3.93 25.04
N LEU A 264 -2.37 4.68 25.61
CA LEU A 264 -2.15 5.52 26.80
C LEU A 264 -2.00 4.69 28.08
N LEU A 265 -2.79 3.62 28.23
CA LEU A 265 -2.78 2.75 29.40
C LEU A 265 -1.66 1.70 29.37
N LYS A 266 -1.19 1.33 28.17
CA LYS A 266 -0.21 0.27 27.91
C LYS A 266 1.04 0.37 28.80
N PRO A 267 1.70 1.53 28.98
CA PRO A 267 2.89 1.61 29.84
C PRO A 267 2.60 1.21 31.30
N ALA A 268 1.45 1.58 31.84
CA ALA A 268 1.05 1.21 33.20
C ALA A 268 0.71 -0.29 33.28
N VAL A 269 -0.01 -0.83 32.28
CA VAL A 269 -0.27 -2.29 32.17
C VAL A 269 1.03 -3.09 32.13
N TRP A 270 2.01 -2.63 31.35
CA TRP A 270 3.28 -3.33 31.20
C TRP A 270 4.07 -3.41 32.51
N VAL A 271 4.06 -2.35 33.33
CA VAL A 271 4.69 -2.38 34.66
C VAL A 271 4.12 -3.48 35.54
N LEU A 272 2.80 -3.63 35.58
CA LEU A 272 2.17 -4.67 36.40
C LEU A 272 2.58 -6.07 35.94
N LEU A 273 2.60 -6.30 34.62
CA LEU A 273 3.00 -7.57 34.02
C LEU A 273 4.49 -7.88 34.24
N GLU A 274 5.38 -6.89 34.12
CA GLU A 274 6.82 -7.05 34.40
C GLU A 274 7.10 -7.36 35.86
N LYS A 275 6.28 -6.82 36.78
CA LYS A 275 6.44 -7.03 38.23
C LYS A 275 5.87 -8.35 38.74
N GLY A 276 5.31 -9.18 37.86
CA GLY A 276 4.94 -10.57 38.14
C GLY A 276 3.46 -10.89 38.07
N ILE A 277 2.58 -9.92 37.78
CA ILE A 277 1.16 -10.22 37.55
C ILE A 277 1.02 -10.94 36.21
N LYS A 278 0.28 -12.05 36.17
CA LYS A 278 0.13 -12.84 34.93
C LYS A 278 -0.88 -12.21 33.96
N ILE A 279 -2.03 -11.77 34.48
CA ILE A 279 -3.15 -11.25 33.70
C ILE A 279 -3.68 -9.96 34.34
N VAL A 280 -3.85 -8.91 33.54
CA VAL A 280 -4.41 -7.62 33.96
C VAL A 280 -5.70 -7.35 33.18
N VAL A 281 -6.79 -7.16 33.90
CA VAL A 281 -8.15 -6.90 33.36
C VAL A 281 -8.50 -5.44 33.63
N VAL A 282 -8.25 -4.54 32.67
CA VAL A 282 -8.46 -3.11 32.87
C VAL A 282 -9.88 -2.72 32.48
N THR A 283 -10.64 -2.19 33.42
CA THR A 283 -12.00 -1.67 33.14
C THR A 283 -11.93 -0.21 32.66
N VAL A 284 -12.61 0.10 31.55
CA VAL A 284 -12.60 1.43 30.92
C VAL A 284 -14.01 2.01 30.74
N GLY A 285 -14.86 1.78 31.75
CA GLY A 285 -16.23 2.29 31.79
C GLY A 285 -17.07 1.82 30.60
N SER A 286 -17.76 2.76 29.93
CA SER A 286 -18.60 2.47 28.76
C SER A 286 -17.83 1.95 27.54
N ASP A 287 -16.50 2.03 27.55
CA ASP A 287 -15.66 1.58 26.45
C ASP A 287 -15.31 0.08 26.56
N GLY A 288 -15.68 -0.60 27.65
CA GLY A 288 -15.51 -2.04 27.84
C GLY A 288 -14.33 -2.43 28.73
N VAL A 289 -13.64 -3.52 28.38
CA VAL A 289 -12.56 -4.12 29.17
C VAL A 289 -11.37 -4.49 28.30
N PHE A 290 -10.15 -4.23 28.78
CA PHE A 290 -8.93 -4.75 28.18
C PHE A 290 -8.40 -5.95 28.97
N LEU A 291 -8.23 -7.09 28.30
CA LEU A 291 -7.57 -8.27 28.84
C LEU A 291 -6.11 -8.29 28.37
N CYS A 292 -5.16 -8.21 29.29
CA CYS A 292 -3.73 -8.09 28.99
C CYS A 292 -2.92 -9.19 29.66
N SER A 293 -1.93 -9.76 28.95
CA SER A 293 -1.03 -10.77 29.50
C SER A 293 0.37 -10.70 28.87
N ARG A 294 1.33 -11.39 29.47
CA ARG A 294 2.68 -11.59 28.93
C ARG A 294 2.75 -12.95 28.24
N GLY A 295 2.98 -12.97 26.92
CA GLY A 295 2.96 -14.17 26.08
C GLY A 295 1.69 -14.28 25.22
N GLY A 296 1.68 -15.25 24.31
CA GLY A 296 0.55 -15.53 23.42
C GLY A 296 -0.68 -16.11 24.14
N PRO A 297 -1.77 -16.39 23.40
CA PRO A 297 -3.03 -16.89 23.96
C PRO A 297 -2.92 -18.25 24.69
N SER A 298 -1.83 -18.98 24.52
CA SER A 298 -1.54 -20.23 25.25
C SER A 298 -1.40 -20.02 26.78
N PHE A 299 -0.93 -18.85 27.24
CA PHE A 299 -0.85 -18.51 28.68
C PHE A 299 -2.22 -18.23 29.33
N MET A 300 -3.30 -18.16 28.55
CA MET A 300 -4.65 -17.86 29.05
C MET A 300 -5.47 -19.09 29.44
N ARG A 301 -4.88 -20.29 29.41
CA ARG A 301 -5.46 -21.48 30.03
C ARG A 301 -5.01 -21.54 31.48
N ILE A 302 -5.95 -21.38 32.40
CA ILE A 302 -5.70 -21.64 33.82
C ILE A 302 -5.66 -23.16 33.97
N GLY A 303 -4.52 -23.72 34.36
CA GLY A 303 -4.35 -25.14 34.59
C GLY A 303 -5.14 -25.60 35.82
N CYS A 304 -6.43 -25.89 35.67
CA CYS A 304 -7.24 -26.58 36.68
C CYS A 304 -7.17 -28.11 36.48
N GLU A 305 -6.01 -28.65 36.13
CA GLU A 305 -5.84 -30.08 35.88
C GLU A 305 -5.98 -30.87 37.19
N GLY A 306 -7.03 -31.68 37.30
CA GLY A 306 -7.25 -32.58 38.44
C GLY A 306 -8.32 -32.14 39.46
N ILE A 307 -8.89 -30.94 39.32
CA ILE A 307 -9.98 -30.47 40.19
C ILE A 307 -11.33 -30.71 39.50
N LYS A 308 -12.25 -31.45 40.13
CA LYS A 308 -13.62 -31.62 39.62
C LYS A 308 -14.45 -30.37 39.93
N PRO A 309 -14.91 -29.61 38.92
CA PRO A 309 -15.71 -28.42 39.14
C PRO A 309 -17.13 -28.82 39.58
N PHE A 310 -17.61 -28.27 40.69
CA PHE A 310 -19.01 -28.36 41.07
C PHE A 310 -19.74 -27.08 40.69
N VAL A 311 -20.60 -27.17 39.69
CA VAL A 311 -21.41 -26.04 39.23
C VAL A 311 -22.83 -26.53 38.97
N SER A 312 -23.81 -25.98 39.69
CA SER A 312 -25.22 -26.36 39.57
C SER A 312 -25.84 -25.94 38.24
N ASN A 313 -25.31 -24.89 37.60
CA ASN A 313 -25.80 -24.31 36.35
C ASN A 313 -24.90 -24.67 35.16
N GLY A 314 -24.52 -25.95 35.03
CA GLY A 314 -23.67 -26.42 33.93
C GLY A 314 -24.21 -26.09 32.53
N GLU A 315 -25.52 -25.93 32.37
CA GLU A 315 -26.17 -25.58 31.08
C GLU A 315 -25.72 -24.22 30.53
N LEU A 316 -25.55 -23.20 31.37
CA LEU A 316 -25.02 -21.89 30.96
C LEU A 316 -23.63 -22.05 30.33
N PHE A 317 -22.74 -22.70 31.08
CA PHE A 317 -21.33 -22.83 30.73
C PHE A 317 -21.12 -23.76 29.52
N ASN A 318 -21.95 -24.81 29.41
CA ASN A 318 -22.00 -25.67 28.22
C ASN A 318 -22.45 -24.90 26.98
N THR A 319 -23.46 -24.02 27.12
CA THR A 319 -23.96 -23.18 26.02
C THR A 319 -22.89 -22.19 25.55
N VAL A 320 -22.17 -21.56 26.48
CA VAL A 320 -21.05 -20.67 26.16
C VAL A 320 -19.91 -21.45 25.48
N THR A 321 -19.55 -22.63 25.99
CA THR A 321 -18.52 -23.49 25.38
C THR A 321 -18.88 -23.91 23.95
N ALA A 322 -20.15 -24.26 23.70
CA ALA A 322 -20.63 -24.65 22.39
C ALA A 322 -20.69 -23.47 21.39
N SER A 323 -20.91 -22.25 21.88
CA SER A 323 -21.11 -21.06 21.04
C SER A 323 -19.88 -20.16 20.89
N CYS A 324 -18.88 -20.31 21.77
CA CYS A 324 -17.65 -19.52 21.79
C CYS A 324 -16.43 -20.46 21.68
N PRO A 325 -15.74 -20.53 20.52
CA PRO A 325 -14.61 -21.46 20.35
C PRO A 325 -13.42 -21.06 21.22
N SER A 326 -12.85 -21.99 21.98
CA SER A 326 -11.77 -21.75 22.96
C SER A 326 -10.41 -21.30 22.39
N ASN A 327 -10.33 -21.09 21.07
CA ASN A 327 -9.11 -20.87 20.30
C ASN A 327 -9.22 -19.63 19.37
N LEU A 328 -10.04 -18.63 19.73
CA LEU A 328 -10.37 -17.48 18.87
C LEU A 328 -9.14 -16.78 18.24
N PHE A 329 -7.97 -16.82 18.87
CA PHE A 329 -6.74 -16.20 18.39
C PHE A 329 -5.50 -17.11 18.37
N SER A 330 -5.63 -18.44 18.47
CA SER A 330 -4.45 -19.34 18.51
C SER A 330 -3.81 -19.54 17.12
N SER A 331 -2.56 -19.13 16.96
CA SER A 331 -1.72 -19.45 15.79
C SER A 331 -0.83 -20.68 16.07
N PRO A 332 -0.48 -21.53 15.08
CA PRO A 332 0.35 -22.72 15.29
C PRO A 332 1.84 -22.44 15.61
N LEU A 333 2.26 -21.18 15.72
CA LEU A 333 3.67 -20.76 15.80
C LEU A 333 4.11 -20.22 17.18
N ASP A 334 3.23 -20.22 18.19
CA ASP A 334 3.55 -19.63 19.49
C ASP A 334 4.32 -20.61 20.38
N SER A 335 5.65 -20.58 20.27
CA SER A 335 6.55 -21.29 21.18
C SER A 335 6.46 -20.72 22.60
N GLU A 336 6.36 -21.60 23.60
CA GLU A 336 6.45 -21.27 25.02
C GLU A 336 7.76 -20.50 25.32
N GLY A 337 7.64 -19.26 25.82
CA GLY A 337 8.79 -18.46 26.28
C GLY A 337 8.88 -17.02 25.73
N SER A 338 7.93 -16.57 24.91
CA SER A 338 7.99 -15.24 24.30
C SER A 338 7.63 -14.10 25.27
N SER A 339 8.52 -13.12 25.43
CA SER A 339 8.41 -12.03 26.41
C SER A 339 7.54 -10.84 25.95
N PHE A 340 6.46 -11.06 25.19
CA PHE A 340 5.68 -9.96 24.61
C PHE A 340 4.37 -9.61 25.32
N LEU A 341 3.90 -8.38 25.17
CA LEU A 341 2.54 -7.97 25.57
C LEU A 341 1.50 -8.45 24.56
N PHE A 342 0.48 -9.14 25.05
CA PHE A 342 -0.74 -9.46 24.30
C PHE A 342 -1.93 -8.79 24.98
N ALA A 343 -2.77 -8.10 24.20
CA ALA A 343 -3.95 -7.43 24.70
C ALA A 343 -5.14 -7.55 23.74
N VAL A 344 -6.29 -7.89 24.32
CA VAL A 344 -7.58 -8.00 23.64
C VAL A 344 -8.56 -7.04 24.29
N HIS A 345 -9.31 -6.33 23.45
CA HIS A 345 -10.41 -5.49 23.87
C HIS A 345 -11.73 -6.25 23.75
N PHE A 346 -12.50 -6.23 24.82
CA PHE A 346 -13.89 -6.70 24.85
C PHE A 346 -14.80 -5.48 25.00
N PRO A 347 -15.69 -5.22 24.02
CA PRO A 347 -16.57 -4.06 24.07
C PRO A 347 -17.64 -4.21 25.15
N ALA A 348 -18.04 -3.09 25.77
CA ALA A 348 -19.22 -3.05 26.61
C ALA A 348 -20.49 -3.25 25.75
N LEU A 349 -21.48 -3.93 26.32
CA LEU A 349 -22.79 -4.08 25.68
C LEU A 349 -23.65 -2.82 25.92
N PRO A 350 -24.50 -2.44 24.96
CA PRO A 350 -25.55 -1.46 25.20
C PRO A 350 -26.44 -1.91 26.36
N ALA A 351 -26.58 -1.06 27.37
CA ALA A 351 -27.34 -1.35 28.58
C ALA A 351 -28.27 -0.18 28.93
N SER A 352 -29.48 -0.46 29.40
CA SER A 352 -30.34 0.55 30.01
C SER A 352 -29.86 0.83 31.44
N VAL A 353 -29.00 1.84 31.60
CA VAL A 353 -28.35 2.12 32.90
C VAL A 353 -29.36 2.56 33.95
N VAL A 354 -29.65 1.68 34.91
CA VAL A 354 -30.45 1.97 36.11
C VAL A 354 -29.52 2.42 37.24
N ARG A 355 -28.42 1.68 37.46
CA ARG A 355 -27.39 2.02 38.46
C ARG A 355 -26.02 1.49 38.03
N LEU A 356 -24.94 2.20 38.35
CA LEU A 356 -23.56 1.77 38.03
C LEU A 356 -22.88 0.95 39.13
N THR A 357 -23.44 0.90 40.33
CA THR A 357 -22.84 0.18 41.48
C THR A 357 -22.98 -1.34 41.29
N GLY A 358 -21.95 -2.10 41.65
CA GLY A 358 -21.95 -3.56 41.50
C GLY A 358 -21.57 -4.09 40.12
N ALA A 359 -21.40 -3.22 39.11
CA ALA A 359 -20.95 -3.60 37.77
C ALA A 359 -19.58 -4.31 37.79
N GLY A 360 -18.59 -3.71 38.47
CA GLY A 360 -17.27 -4.32 38.66
C GLY A 360 -17.33 -5.63 39.46
N ASP A 361 -18.12 -5.66 40.53
CA ASP A 361 -18.30 -6.86 41.36
C ASP A 361 -18.89 -8.03 40.56
N CYS A 362 -19.88 -7.76 39.70
CA CYS A 362 -20.48 -8.77 38.83
C CYS A 362 -19.57 -9.17 37.66
N LEU A 363 -18.72 -8.26 37.16
CA LEU A 363 -17.67 -8.58 36.20
C LEU A 363 -16.71 -9.63 36.78
N VAL A 364 -16.20 -9.38 37.99
CA VAL A 364 -15.28 -10.30 38.68
C VAL A 364 -15.99 -11.60 39.07
N GLY A 365 -17.18 -11.50 39.68
CA GLY A 365 -17.95 -12.66 40.12
C GLY A 365 -18.35 -13.59 38.98
N GLY A 366 -18.81 -13.03 37.85
CA GLY A 366 -19.15 -13.81 36.65
C GLY A 366 -17.94 -14.45 35.99
N THR A 367 -16.80 -13.76 35.99
CA THR A 367 -15.54 -14.31 35.48
C THR A 367 -15.05 -15.48 36.34
N ILE A 368 -15.05 -15.32 37.67
CA ILE A 368 -14.60 -16.38 38.60
C ILE A 368 -15.54 -17.59 38.53
N ALA A 369 -16.87 -17.39 38.51
CA ALA A 369 -17.83 -18.49 38.38
C ALA A 369 -17.60 -19.32 37.12
N SER A 370 -17.29 -18.64 36.00
CA SER A 370 -17.01 -19.27 34.72
C SER A 370 -15.69 -20.03 34.69
N ILE A 371 -14.62 -19.47 35.29
CA ILE A 371 -13.33 -20.16 35.46
C ILE A 371 -13.54 -21.43 36.29
N CYS A 372 -14.32 -21.35 37.37
CA CYS A 372 -14.65 -22.52 38.20
C CYS A 372 -15.47 -23.56 37.43
N ALA A 373 -16.19 -23.17 36.38
CA ALA A 373 -16.93 -24.08 35.50
C ALA A 373 -16.06 -24.69 34.38
N GLY A 374 -14.78 -24.31 34.27
CA GLY A 374 -13.84 -24.85 33.29
C GLY A 374 -13.76 -24.07 31.97
N LEU A 375 -14.35 -22.87 31.90
CA LEU A 375 -14.19 -21.98 30.74
C LEU A 375 -12.79 -21.37 30.71
N ASP A 376 -12.28 -21.06 29.51
CA ASP A 376 -11.05 -20.29 29.37
C ASP A 376 -11.22 -18.84 29.84
N VAL A 377 -10.12 -18.11 30.00
CA VAL A 377 -10.15 -16.73 30.53
C VAL A 377 -10.95 -15.77 29.65
N MET A 378 -10.91 -15.92 28.32
CA MET A 378 -11.63 -15.03 27.41
C MET A 378 -13.14 -15.31 27.44
N GLN A 379 -13.53 -16.59 27.44
CA GLN A 379 -14.92 -17.01 27.60
C GLN A 379 -15.47 -16.53 28.94
N SER A 380 -14.70 -16.72 30.00
CA SER A 380 -15.06 -16.32 31.37
C SER A 380 -15.24 -14.81 31.49
N LEU A 381 -14.35 -14.02 30.87
CA LEU A 381 -14.46 -12.57 30.86
C LEU A 381 -15.71 -12.09 30.11
N ALA A 382 -16.09 -12.75 29.01
CA ALA A 382 -17.31 -12.42 28.28
C ALA A 382 -18.57 -12.66 29.12
N VAL A 383 -18.61 -13.74 29.91
CA VAL A 383 -19.68 -13.99 30.89
C VAL A 383 -19.68 -12.93 32.00
N GLY A 384 -18.51 -12.53 32.49
CA GLY A 384 -18.37 -11.43 33.44
C GLY A 384 -18.96 -10.10 32.91
N ILE A 385 -18.66 -9.74 31.65
CA ILE A 385 -19.21 -8.52 31.02
C ILE A 385 -20.74 -8.61 30.87
N ALA A 386 -21.27 -9.78 30.51
CA ALA A 386 -22.71 -10.01 30.46
C ALA A 386 -23.37 -9.90 31.86
N ALA A 387 -22.75 -10.46 32.90
CA ALA A 387 -23.21 -10.32 34.28
C ALA A 387 -23.16 -8.86 34.77
N SER A 388 -22.12 -8.11 34.38
CA SER A 388 -22.02 -6.68 34.64
C SER A 388 -23.14 -5.90 33.97
N LYS A 389 -23.51 -6.22 32.72
CA LYS A 389 -24.66 -5.59 32.04
C LYS A 389 -25.95 -5.82 32.82
N ALA A 390 -26.22 -7.07 33.22
CA ALA A 390 -27.42 -7.41 33.98
C ALA A 390 -27.47 -6.70 35.35
N ALA A 391 -26.32 -6.46 35.99
CA ALA A 391 -26.25 -5.67 37.22
C ALA A 391 -26.57 -4.19 36.97
N VAL A 392 -26.07 -3.62 35.87
CA VAL A 392 -26.29 -2.21 35.51
C VAL A 392 -27.73 -1.92 35.11
N GLU A 393 -28.43 -2.93 34.56
CA GLU A 393 -29.86 -2.88 34.23
C GLU A 393 -30.76 -3.20 35.44
N GLY A 394 -30.18 -3.68 36.55
CA GLY A 394 -30.88 -4.04 37.78
C GLY A 394 -30.93 -2.92 38.83
N GLU A 395 -31.77 -3.10 39.84
CA GLU A 395 -31.91 -2.16 40.97
C GLU A 395 -30.96 -2.46 42.15
N THR A 396 -30.33 -3.65 42.16
CA THR A 396 -29.45 -4.15 43.23
C THR A 396 -28.02 -4.31 42.72
N ASN A 397 -27.04 -4.29 43.64
CA ASN A 397 -25.61 -4.47 43.30
C ASN A 397 -25.33 -5.83 42.60
N VAL A 398 -26.11 -6.86 42.94
CA VAL A 398 -26.14 -8.15 42.26
C VAL A 398 -27.60 -8.49 41.97
N PRO A 399 -27.98 -8.83 40.72
CA PRO A 399 -29.33 -9.26 40.39
C PRO A 399 -29.79 -10.43 41.25
N SER A 400 -31.05 -10.41 41.71
CA SER A 400 -31.61 -11.47 42.55
C SER A 400 -31.71 -12.82 41.81
N VAL A 401 -31.88 -12.78 40.49
CA VAL A 401 -31.88 -13.91 39.55
C VAL A 401 -31.23 -13.47 38.24
N PHE A 402 -30.29 -14.27 37.73
CA PHE A 402 -29.75 -14.09 36.37
C PHE A 402 -30.58 -14.88 35.35
N ASN A 403 -30.94 -14.26 34.23
CA ASN A 403 -31.45 -14.98 33.08
C ASN A 403 -30.27 -15.63 32.35
N LEU A 404 -30.02 -16.91 32.64
CA LEU A 404 -28.84 -17.63 32.13
C LEU A 404 -28.79 -17.68 30.60
N ALA A 405 -29.93 -17.81 29.91
CA ALA A 405 -29.96 -17.80 28.45
C ALA A 405 -29.55 -16.43 27.89
N ALA A 406 -30.05 -15.34 28.48
CA ALA A 406 -29.65 -13.99 28.09
C ALA A 406 -28.16 -13.73 28.37
N ILE A 407 -27.63 -14.21 29.50
CA ILE A 407 -26.20 -14.12 29.82
C ILE A 407 -25.35 -14.88 28.78
N ALA A 408 -25.78 -16.06 28.35
CA ALA A 408 -25.07 -16.83 27.31
C ALA A 408 -25.06 -16.10 25.96
N ASP A 409 -26.21 -15.54 25.54
CA ASP A 409 -26.33 -14.79 24.28
C ASP A 409 -25.52 -13.49 24.30
N ASP A 410 -25.53 -12.77 25.42
CA ASP A 410 -24.73 -11.56 25.63
C ASP A 410 -23.23 -11.90 25.66
N ALA A 411 -22.83 -12.97 26.35
CA ALA A 411 -21.45 -13.44 26.37
C ALA A 411 -20.96 -13.81 24.94
N ARG A 412 -21.78 -14.50 24.14
CA ARG A 412 -21.47 -14.79 22.73
C ARG A 412 -21.28 -13.51 21.91
N SER A 413 -22.12 -12.51 22.16
CA SER A 413 -22.05 -11.22 21.46
C SER A 413 -20.78 -10.45 21.80
N VAL A 414 -20.39 -10.45 23.09
CA VAL A 414 -19.14 -9.83 23.57
C VAL A 414 -17.91 -10.58 23.03
N TYR A 415 -17.94 -11.90 23.09
CA TYR A 415 -16.83 -12.75 22.66
C TYR A 415 -16.57 -12.62 21.16
N SER A 416 -17.62 -12.63 20.33
CA SER A 416 -17.49 -12.44 18.87
C SER A 416 -17.07 -11.03 18.47
N ALA A 417 -17.35 -10.03 19.30
CA ALA A 417 -16.95 -8.65 19.08
C ALA A 417 -15.55 -8.32 19.64
N ALA A 418 -14.89 -9.26 20.31
CA ALA A 418 -13.57 -9.07 20.89
C ALA A 418 -12.51 -8.84 19.80
N LYS A 419 -11.59 -7.89 20.03
CA LYS A 419 -10.55 -7.51 19.06
C LYS A 419 -9.19 -7.49 19.71
N VAL A 420 -8.20 -8.10 19.06
CA VAL A 420 -6.80 -7.94 19.44
C VAL A 420 -6.41 -6.48 19.19
N VAL A 421 -6.14 -5.74 20.26
CA VAL A 421 -5.69 -4.33 20.19
C VAL A 421 -4.17 -4.21 20.28
N PHE A 422 -3.50 -5.26 20.76
CA PHE A 422 -2.05 -5.31 20.79
C PHE A 422 -1.55 -6.75 20.78
N HIS A 423 -0.74 -7.10 19.78
CA HIS A 423 0.04 -8.33 19.76
C HIS A 423 1.46 -7.93 19.40
N GLN A 424 2.46 -8.19 20.24
CA GLN A 424 3.86 -7.97 19.87
C GLN A 424 4.34 -9.13 18.97
N SER A 425 3.77 -9.18 17.78
CA SER A 425 4.52 -9.46 16.57
C SER A 425 4.32 -8.26 15.65
N MET A 426 4.78 -7.09 16.09
CA MET A 426 4.97 -5.99 15.15
C MET A 426 6.41 -6.05 14.66
N PRO A 427 6.64 -6.33 13.37
CA PRO A 427 7.77 -5.71 12.70
C PRO A 427 7.66 -4.21 12.98
N MET A 428 8.74 -3.54 13.34
CA MET A 428 8.72 -2.07 13.40
C MET A 428 8.32 -1.58 11.99
N GLN A 429 7.05 -1.22 11.79
CA GLN A 429 6.53 -0.81 10.47
C GLN A 429 6.68 0.70 10.27
N PHE A 430 6.58 1.49 11.34
CA PHE A 430 6.64 2.94 11.28
C PHE A 430 7.96 3.46 11.85
N LEU A 431 8.67 4.25 11.03
CA LEU A 431 9.97 4.82 11.34
C LEU A 431 9.99 5.62 12.66
N LYS A 432 8.90 6.35 12.93
CA LYS A 432 8.76 7.23 14.09
C LYS A 432 8.83 6.45 15.42
N ASP A 433 8.17 5.30 15.48
CA ASP A 433 8.09 4.51 16.71
C ASP A 433 9.42 3.81 17.00
N GLY A 434 10.09 3.29 15.96
CA GLY A 434 11.42 2.71 16.11
C GLY A 434 12.50 3.74 16.46
N LEU A 435 12.42 4.96 15.91
CA LEU A 435 13.31 6.06 16.32
C LEU A 435 13.09 6.48 17.79
N ILE A 436 11.84 6.60 18.22
CA ILE A 436 11.52 6.93 19.63
C ILE A 436 12.06 5.85 20.56
N TYR A 437 11.87 4.57 20.20
CA TYR A 437 12.38 3.44 20.98
C TYR A 437 13.91 3.44 21.05
N HIS A 438 14.59 3.62 19.90
CA HIS A 438 16.06 3.68 19.86
C HIS A 438 16.60 4.84 20.70
N VAL A 439 16.00 6.04 20.62
CA VAL A 439 16.38 7.20 21.43
C VAL A 439 16.12 6.98 22.92
N GLN A 440 15.02 6.34 23.29
CA GLN A 440 14.71 6.01 24.69
C GLN A 440 15.71 5.01 25.27
N ALA A 441 16.10 3.98 24.51
CA ALA A 441 17.14 3.03 24.94
C ALA A 441 18.47 3.73 25.21
N ILE A 442 18.91 4.62 24.31
CA ILE A 442 20.14 5.42 24.49
C ILE A 442 20.04 6.30 25.74
N LYS A 443 18.92 7.04 25.92
CA LYS A 443 18.73 7.93 27.07
C LYS A 443 18.66 7.18 28.41
N ALA A 444 18.14 5.96 28.40
CA ALA A 444 18.02 5.12 29.58
C ALA A 444 19.30 4.31 29.88
N GLY A 445 20.30 4.33 29.00
CA GLY A 445 21.56 3.60 29.17
C GLY A 445 21.43 2.08 29.06
N PHE A 446 20.35 1.57 28.47
CA PHE A 446 20.15 0.12 28.30
C PHE A 446 20.78 -0.36 26.99
N PRO A 447 21.64 -1.39 27.01
CA PRO A 447 22.15 -2.00 25.79
C PRO A 447 21.01 -2.70 25.04
N LEU A 448 20.84 -2.36 23.75
CA LEU A 448 19.88 -3.03 22.88
C LEU A 448 20.27 -4.50 22.73
N THR A 449 19.30 -5.40 22.85
CA THR A 449 19.49 -6.83 22.56
C THR A 449 19.81 -7.05 21.08
N ILE A 450 20.51 -8.14 20.74
CA ILE A 450 20.83 -8.50 19.34
C ILE A 450 19.57 -8.56 18.47
N PHE A 451 18.47 -9.10 19.01
CA PHE A 451 17.18 -9.17 18.31
C PHE A 451 16.60 -7.78 18.02
N THR A 452 16.57 -6.88 19.02
CA THR A 452 16.06 -5.52 18.84
C THR A 452 16.93 -4.69 17.89
N SER A 453 18.26 -4.88 17.93
CA SER A 453 19.18 -4.22 17.02
C SER A 453 18.97 -4.68 15.58
N ASN A 454 18.76 -5.98 15.35
CA ASN A 454 18.46 -6.52 14.01
C ASN A 454 17.14 -5.97 13.45
N GLN A 455 16.11 -5.84 14.28
CA GLN A 455 14.82 -5.23 13.88
C GLN A 455 14.96 -3.74 13.55
N LEU A 456 15.75 -2.98 14.32
CA LEU A 456 16.04 -1.58 14.04
C LEU A 456 16.87 -1.40 12.76
N ILE A 457 17.86 -2.27 12.51
CA ILE A 457 18.62 -2.28 11.25
C ILE A 457 17.67 -2.50 10.06
N HIS A 458 16.74 -3.47 10.16
CA HIS A 458 15.76 -3.72 9.11
C HIS A 458 14.78 -2.55 8.92
N LEU A 459 14.34 -1.92 10.01
CA LEU A 459 13.50 -0.71 9.97
C LEU A 459 14.23 0.45 9.28
N TYR A 460 15.45 0.74 9.70
CA TYR A 460 16.26 1.82 9.12
C TYR A 460 16.52 1.57 7.64
N SER A 461 16.85 0.34 7.28
CA SER A 461 16.97 -0.09 5.89
C SER A 461 15.71 0.18 5.07
N ARG A 462 14.53 -0.27 5.54
CA ARG A 462 13.26 -0.12 4.82
C ARG A 462 12.88 1.35 4.59
N ASN A 463 13.34 2.25 5.44
CA ASN A 463 13.06 3.68 5.35
C ASN A 463 14.23 4.50 4.75
N GLY A 464 15.22 3.86 4.14
CA GLY A 464 16.34 4.53 3.48
C GLY A 464 17.38 5.18 4.42
N LEU A 465 17.29 4.95 5.74
CA LEU A 465 18.23 5.47 6.74
C LEU A 465 19.47 4.57 6.89
N LEU A 466 20.22 4.37 5.80
CA LEU A 466 21.34 3.44 5.77
C LEU A 466 22.46 3.79 6.77
N ARG A 467 22.73 5.08 6.99
CA ARG A 467 23.78 5.52 7.93
C ARG A 467 23.48 5.12 9.37
N GLU A 468 22.23 5.26 9.79
CA GLU A 468 21.79 4.90 11.14
C GLU A 468 21.80 3.38 11.34
N ALA A 469 21.42 2.62 10.30
CA ALA A 469 21.54 1.16 10.30
C ALA A 469 23.01 0.71 10.46
N GLN A 470 23.93 1.31 9.70
CA GLN A 470 25.36 1.00 9.79
C GLN A 470 25.95 1.35 11.15
N LYS A 471 25.63 2.55 11.67
CA LYS A 471 26.11 2.98 12.97
C LYS A 471 25.64 2.05 14.09
N LEU A 472 24.36 1.69 14.08
CA LEU A 472 23.81 0.73 15.04
C LEU A 472 24.52 -0.63 14.94
N PHE A 473 24.77 -1.13 13.73
CA PHE A 473 25.50 -2.38 13.50
C PHE A 473 26.96 -2.31 14.01
N ASP A 474 27.63 -1.18 13.81
CA ASP A 474 29.01 -0.95 14.26
C ASP A 474 29.09 -0.90 15.80
N GLU A 475 28.06 -0.35 16.46
CA GLU A 475 27.93 -0.27 17.93
C GLU A 475 27.49 -1.60 18.59
N MET A 476 27.08 -2.62 17.81
CA MET A 476 26.69 -3.92 18.37
C MET A 476 27.90 -4.64 19.01
N PRO A 477 27.83 -4.99 20.32
CA PRO A 477 28.92 -5.69 20.99
C PRO A 477 29.08 -7.15 20.54
N GLN A 478 27.98 -7.77 20.10
CA GLN A 478 27.96 -9.11 19.51
C GLN A 478 27.08 -9.11 18.27
N ARG A 479 27.55 -9.75 17.20
CA ARG A 479 26.87 -9.85 15.90
C ARG A 479 26.65 -11.31 15.57
N ASN A 480 25.44 -11.66 15.13
CA ASN A 480 25.14 -12.99 14.62
C ASN A 480 24.87 -12.95 13.11
N VAL A 481 24.63 -14.11 12.52
CA VAL A 481 24.40 -14.25 11.07
C VAL A 481 23.23 -13.38 10.60
N PHE A 482 22.18 -13.24 11.42
CA PHE A 482 21.04 -12.35 11.13
C PHE A 482 21.42 -10.87 11.11
N SER A 483 22.33 -10.41 11.99
CA SER A 483 22.85 -9.04 11.98
C SER A 483 23.60 -8.73 10.68
N TRP A 484 24.44 -9.68 10.22
CA TRP A 484 25.18 -9.57 8.96
C TRP A 484 24.24 -9.57 7.75
N ASN A 485 23.28 -10.51 7.71
CA ASN A 485 22.30 -10.59 6.62
C ASN A 485 21.46 -9.31 6.52
N ALA A 486 21.05 -8.75 7.67
CA ALA A 486 20.26 -7.52 7.72
C ALA A 486 21.04 -6.30 7.18
N ILE A 487 22.31 -6.13 7.57
CA ILE A 487 23.10 -4.97 7.10
C ILE A 487 23.54 -5.12 5.64
N ILE A 488 23.87 -6.34 5.19
CA ILE A 488 24.19 -6.61 3.77
C ILE A 488 22.96 -6.32 2.91
N SER A 489 21.79 -6.82 3.29
CA SER A 489 20.51 -6.52 2.62
C SER A 489 20.20 -5.03 2.61
N ALA A 490 20.57 -4.29 3.66
CA ALA A 490 20.37 -2.86 3.74
C ALA A 490 21.21 -2.09 2.70
N HIS A 491 22.50 -2.46 2.55
CA HIS A 491 23.36 -1.86 1.51
C HIS A 491 22.93 -2.25 0.10
N ILE A 492 22.45 -3.47 -0.11
CA ILE A 492 21.90 -3.92 -1.39
C ILE A 492 20.67 -3.09 -1.79
N LYS A 493 19.70 -2.92 -0.86
CA LYS A 493 18.52 -2.07 -1.10
C LYS A 493 18.89 -0.60 -1.40
N ALA A 494 20.00 -0.12 -0.83
CA ALA A 494 20.54 1.21 -1.09
C ALA A 494 21.46 1.28 -2.32
N GLN A 495 21.54 0.20 -3.13
CA GLN A 495 22.38 0.10 -4.34
C GLN A 495 23.90 0.32 -4.09
N ASN A 496 24.37 0.07 -2.85
CA ASN A 496 25.78 0.17 -2.48
C ASN A 496 26.45 -1.22 -2.46
N LEU A 497 26.50 -1.87 -3.62
CA LEU A 497 26.95 -3.26 -3.75
C LEU A 497 28.43 -3.48 -3.42
N LYS A 498 29.28 -2.48 -3.63
CA LYS A 498 30.70 -2.54 -3.22
C LYS A 498 30.85 -2.68 -1.71
N ARG A 499 30.08 -1.90 -0.94
CA ARG A 499 30.10 -1.99 0.53
C ARG A 499 29.44 -3.27 1.02
N ALA A 500 28.36 -3.70 0.37
CA ALA A 500 27.74 -4.99 0.66
C ALA A 500 28.73 -6.15 0.50
N ARG A 501 29.56 -6.15 -0.56
CA ARG A 501 30.61 -7.16 -0.77
C ARG A 501 31.68 -7.13 0.32
N GLN A 502 32.15 -5.96 0.73
CA GLN A 502 33.12 -5.85 1.83
C GLN A 502 32.56 -6.40 3.15
N LEU A 503 31.29 -6.10 3.45
CA LEU A 503 30.60 -6.62 4.63
C LEU A 503 30.45 -8.13 4.56
N PHE A 504 30.11 -8.65 3.38
CA PHE A 504 30.07 -10.09 3.10
C PHE A 504 31.42 -10.76 3.37
N ASP A 505 32.50 -10.26 2.78
CA ASP A 505 33.83 -10.83 2.93
C ASP A 505 34.27 -10.83 4.41
N SER A 506 33.94 -9.76 5.16
CA SER A 506 34.24 -9.62 6.59
C SER A 506 33.36 -10.45 7.54
N ALA A 507 32.26 -11.04 7.05
CA ALA A 507 31.37 -11.84 7.88
C ALA A 507 32.10 -13.12 8.35
N SER A 508 32.07 -13.36 9.67
CA SER A 508 32.76 -14.48 10.32
C SER A 508 32.19 -15.86 9.95
N TYR A 509 30.91 -15.91 9.58
CA TYR A 509 30.22 -17.08 9.08
C TYR A 509 29.22 -16.62 8.01
N LYS A 510 29.21 -17.31 6.87
CA LYS A 510 28.35 -17.03 5.72
C LYS A 510 27.43 -18.22 5.53
N ASP A 511 26.13 -18.04 5.74
CA ASP A 511 25.15 -19.08 5.47
C ASP A 511 24.55 -18.92 4.07
N LEU A 512 23.73 -19.88 3.65
CA LEU A 512 23.06 -19.86 2.35
C LEU A 512 22.23 -18.58 2.16
N VAL A 513 21.64 -18.03 3.23
CA VAL A 513 20.88 -16.78 3.20
C VAL A 513 21.79 -15.58 2.95
N THR A 514 23.00 -15.56 3.51
CA THR A 514 24.01 -14.53 3.23
C THR A 514 24.41 -14.52 1.75
N TYR A 515 24.68 -15.70 1.18
CA TYR A 515 25.01 -15.86 -0.25
C TYR A 515 23.84 -15.46 -1.14
N ASN A 516 22.62 -15.98 -0.89
CA ASN A 516 21.42 -15.67 -1.67
C ASN A 516 21.07 -14.17 -1.63
N SER A 517 21.27 -13.50 -0.49
CA SER A 517 21.05 -12.05 -0.37
C SER A 517 21.98 -11.27 -1.29
N LEU A 518 23.28 -11.55 -1.26
CA LEU A 518 24.26 -10.87 -2.11
C LEU A 518 24.07 -11.22 -3.59
N LEU A 519 23.78 -12.49 -3.90
CA LEU A 519 23.50 -12.96 -5.25
C LEU A 519 22.30 -12.23 -5.84
N SER A 520 21.18 -12.17 -5.12
CA SER A 520 19.99 -11.41 -5.53
C SER A 520 20.32 -9.92 -5.74
N GLY A 521 21.17 -9.34 -4.88
CA GLY A 521 21.66 -7.98 -5.04
C GLY A 521 22.43 -7.75 -6.34
N TYR A 522 23.39 -8.61 -6.67
CA TYR A 522 24.14 -8.52 -7.93
C TYR A 522 23.26 -8.72 -9.16
N VAL A 523 22.36 -9.71 -9.14
CA VAL A 523 21.45 -9.97 -10.26
C VAL A 523 20.49 -8.80 -10.50
N SER A 524 20.04 -8.14 -9.43
CA SER A 524 19.10 -7.02 -9.52
C SER A 524 19.70 -5.71 -10.03
N ALA A 525 21.03 -5.56 -10.04
CA ALA A 525 21.72 -4.35 -10.44
C ALA A 525 22.44 -4.50 -11.79
N ASP A 526 22.51 -3.42 -12.55
CA ASP A 526 23.21 -3.41 -13.84
C ASP A 526 24.73 -3.25 -13.64
N GLY A 527 25.51 -4.03 -14.39
CA GLY A 527 26.98 -3.98 -14.38
C GLY A 527 27.66 -4.85 -13.32
N TYR A 528 26.92 -5.73 -12.63
CA TYR A 528 27.43 -6.69 -11.64
C TYR A 528 27.17 -8.15 -12.03
N GLU A 529 26.86 -8.41 -13.29
CA GLU A 529 26.51 -9.75 -13.80
C GLU A 529 27.68 -10.73 -13.67
N ASP A 530 28.91 -10.29 -13.96
CA ASP A 530 30.13 -11.08 -13.77
C ASP A 530 30.33 -11.44 -12.28
N CYS A 531 30.09 -10.48 -11.38
CA CYS A 531 30.19 -10.72 -9.94
C CYS A 531 29.15 -11.76 -9.45
N ALA A 532 27.96 -11.79 -10.04
CA ALA A 532 26.94 -12.80 -9.73
C ALA A 532 27.38 -14.20 -10.18
N LEU A 533 27.94 -14.32 -11.38
CA LEU A 533 28.47 -15.59 -11.92
C LEU A 533 29.66 -16.10 -11.11
N GLU A 534 30.58 -15.22 -10.71
CA GLU A 534 31.70 -15.54 -9.82
C GLU A 534 31.22 -16.03 -8.46
N LEU A 535 30.29 -15.30 -7.82
CA LEU A 535 29.75 -15.68 -6.51
C LEU A 535 29.02 -17.03 -6.57
N PHE A 536 28.25 -17.29 -7.63
CA PHE A 536 27.58 -18.57 -7.81
C PHE A 536 28.57 -19.72 -8.09
N SER A 537 29.69 -19.44 -8.76
CA SER A 537 30.77 -20.41 -8.95
C SER A 537 31.49 -20.72 -7.63
N GLU A 538 31.70 -19.71 -6.78
CA GLU A 538 32.21 -19.87 -5.42
C GLU A 538 31.29 -20.81 -4.62
N MET A 539 29.97 -20.58 -4.66
CA MET A 539 28.97 -21.45 -4.01
C MET A 539 29.05 -22.90 -4.49
N LYS A 540 29.24 -23.15 -5.80
CA LYS A 540 29.38 -24.50 -6.37
C LYS A 540 30.63 -25.24 -5.92
N SER A 541 31.70 -24.51 -5.61
CA SER A 541 33.02 -25.09 -5.26
C SER A 541 33.15 -25.53 -3.79
N LEU A 542 32.22 -25.12 -2.92
CA LEU A 542 32.24 -25.40 -1.48
C LEU A 542 31.66 -26.79 -1.15
N ASP A 543 32.46 -27.83 -1.33
CA ASP A 543 32.06 -29.25 -1.39
C ASP A 543 31.45 -29.88 -0.11
N TYR A 544 31.35 -29.18 1.03
CA TYR A 544 30.90 -29.82 2.30
C TYR A 544 29.91 -29.03 3.20
N GLY A 545 29.45 -27.82 2.82
CA GLY A 545 28.68 -26.99 3.75
C GLY A 545 27.40 -26.31 3.22
N ILE A 546 27.37 -25.91 1.94
CA ILE A 546 26.29 -25.07 1.39
C ILE A 546 25.69 -25.79 0.19
N ARG A 547 24.61 -26.55 0.40
CA ARG A 547 23.83 -27.08 -0.73
C ARG A 547 23.09 -25.93 -1.40
N ILE A 548 23.36 -25.74 -2.69
CA ILE A 548 22.61 -24.82 -3.55
C ILE A 548 21.14 -25.21 -3.49
N ASP A 549 20.29 -24.26 -3.10
CA ASP A 549 18.85 -24.46 -3.00
C ASP A 549 18.12 -23.93 -4.24
N GLU A 550 16.81 -24.17 -4.26
CA GLU A 550 15.90 -23.67 -5.28
C GLU A 550 15.98 -22.14 -5.44
N ILE A 551 16.17 -21.39 -4.34
CA ILE A 551 16.26 -19.93 -4.34
C ILE A 551 17.51 -19.44 -5.08
N SER A 552 18.67 -20.07 -4.84
CA SER A 552 19.89 -19.77 -5.58
C SER A 552 19.70 -20.02 -7.09
N LEU A 553 19.09 -21.16 -7.47
CA LEU A 553 18.92 -21.57 -8.86
C LEU A 553 17.95 -20.66 -9.61
N THR A 554 16.81 -20.33 -9.01
CA THR A 554 15.83 -19.40 -9.59
C THR A 554 16.37 -17.97 -9.69
N THR A 555 17.21 -17.53 -8.75
CA THR A 555 17.92 -16.24 -8.85
C THR A 555 18.87 -16.22 -10.05
N MET A 556 19.57 -17.33 -10.33
CA MET A 556 20.42 -17.45 -11.51
C MET A 556 19.62 -17.59 -12.82
N LEU A 557 18.45 -18.22 -12.80
CA LEU A 557 17.52 -18.20 -13.94
C LEU A 557 17.07 -16.77 -14.25
N ASN A 558 16.79 -15.94 -13.23
CA ASN A 558 16.47 -14.53 -13.42
C ASN A 558 17.64 -13.74 -14.04
N LEU A 559 18.88 -14.01 -13.62
CA LEU A 559 20.08 -13.43 -14.27
C LEU A 559 20.17 -13.86 -15.73
N THR A 560 19.91 -15.14 -16.01
CA THR A 560 19.94 -15.66 -17.38
C THR A 560 18.87 -14.98 -18.24
N ALA A 561 17.67 -14.82 -17.68
CA ALA A 561 16.57 -14.13 -18.34
C ALA A 561 16.87 -12.65 -18.59
N LYS A 562 17.64 -12.00 -17.70
CA LYS A 562 18.14 -10.62 -17.87
C LYS A 562 19.20 -10.50 -18.96
N LEU A 563 20.09 -11.49 -19.05
CA LEU A 563 21.19 -11.54 -20.02
C LEU A 563 20.76 -12.10 -21.38
N GLU A 564 19.58 -12.72 -21.46
CA GLU A 564 19.05 -13.44 -22.63
C GLU A 564 19.97 -14.57 -23.14
N VAL A 565 20.77 -15.18 -22.25
CA VAL A 565 21.74 -16.25 -22.58
C VAL A 565 21.14 -17.64 -22.34
N VAL A 566 20.37 -18.15 -23.30
CA VAL A 566 19.66 -19.43 -23.15
C VAL A 566 20.55 -20.65 -22.86
N SER A 567 21.80 -20.66 -23.35
CA SER A 567 22.71 -21.80 -23.16
C SER A 567 22.97 -22.07 -21.68
N TYR A 568 23.27 -21.01 -20.92
CA TYR A 568 23.47 -21.09 -19.48
C TYR A 568 22.17 -21.44 -18.75
N GLY A 569 21.04 -20.90 -19.20
CA GLY A 569 19.71 -21.26 -18.67
C GLY A 569 19.37 -22.75 -18.82
N ARG A 570 19.73 -23.35 -19.97
CA ARG A 570 19.57 -24.79 -20.21
C ARG A 570 20.47 -25.64 -19.32
N GLU A 571 21.70 -25.19 -19.05
CA GLU A 571 22.59 -25.85 -18.08
C GLU A 571 22.01 -25.81 -16.66
N LEU A 572 21.51 -24.65 -16.22
CA LEU A 572 20.84 -24.49 -14.93
C LEU A 572 19.58 -25.36 -14.84
N HIS A 573 18.75 -25.38 -15.88
CA HIS A 573 17.56 -26.23 -15.94
C HIS A 573 17.95 -27.72 -15.84
N SER A 574 18.96 -28.17 -16.57
CA SER A 574 19.48 -29.55 -16.47
C SER A 574 19.98 -29.87 -15.06
N PHE A 575 20.64 -28.92 -14.39
CA PHE A 575 21.06 -29.07 -13.00
C PHE A 575 19.87 -29.15 -12.04
N MET A 576 18.83 -28.34 -12.24
CA MET A 576 17.59 -28.39 -11.45
C MET A 576 16.92 -29.76 -11.57
N VAL A 577 16.79 -30.30 -12.78
CA VAL A 577 16.24 -31.66 -13.02
C VAL A 577 17.07 -32.72 -12.29
N LYS A 578 18.41 -32.65 -12.38
CA LYS A 578 19.31 -33.60 -11.69
C LYS A 578 19.25 -33.50 -10.17
N THR A 579 18.89 -32.35 -9.63
CA THR A 579 18.79 -32.10 -8.19
C THR A 579 17.35 -32.14 -7.67
N ALA A 580 16.37 -32.44 -8.53
CA ALA A 580 14.93 -32.45 -8.25
C ALA A 580 14.39 -31.10 -7.70
N ASN A 581 14.95 -29.99 -8.19
CA ASN A 581 14.53 -28.61 -7.86
C ASN A 581 13.69 -27.95 -8.97
N ASP A 582 13.28 -28.70 -10.00
CA ASP A 582 12.55 -28.20 -11.18
C ASP A 582 11.02 -28.29 -11.04
N SER A 583 10.51 -29.07 -10.09
CA SER A 583 9.09 -29.42 -10.03
C SER A 583 8.22 -28.51 -9.17
N SER A 584 8.77 -27.53 -8.44
CA SER A 584 7.95 -26.60 -7.64
C SER A 584 7.28 -25.54 -8.53
N GLY A 585 6.13 -25.00 -8.11
CA GLY A 585 5.47 -23.90 -8.85
C GLY A 585 6.36 -22.65 -9.02
N PHE A 586 7.24 -22.37 -8.04
CA PHE A 586 8.20 -21.27 -8.10
C PHE A 586 9.35 -21.53 -9.09
N ALA A 587 9.86 -22.76 -9.15
CA ALA A 587 10.84 -23.17 -10.15
C ALA A 587 10.24 -23.17 -11.57
N VAL A 588 9.04 -23.74 -11.75
CA VAL A 588 8.32 -23.79 -13.02
C VAL A 588 8.07 -22.39 -13.56
N SER A 589 7.55 -21.47 -12.74
CA SER A 589 7.31 -20.07 -13.15
C SER A 589 8.60 -19.33 -13.52
N SER A 590 9.70 -19.55 -12.78
CA SER A 590 11.01 -18.97 -13.08
C SER A 590 11.60 -19.51 -14.40
N LEU A 591 11.43 -20.81 -14.67
CA LEU A 591 11.86 -21.44 -15.93
C LEU A 591 11.04 -20.93 -17.13
N ILE A 592 9.73 -20.77 -16.97
CA ILE A 592 8.85 -20.18 -18.00
C ILE A 592 9.29 -18.75 -18.32
N ASP A 593 9.52 -17.90 -17.30
CA ASP A 593 9.98 -16.52 -17.53
C ASP A 593 11.35 -16.48 -18.21
N MET A 594 12.29 -17.34 -17.80
CA MET A 594 13.62 -17.43 -18.41
C MET A 594 13.56 -17.83 -19.88
N TYR A 595 12.89 -18.93 -20.22
CA TYR A 595 12.78 -19.37 -21.62
C TYR A 595 12.03 -18.35 -22.47
N SER A 596 10.94 -17.77 -21.96
CA SER A 596 10.17 -16.76 -22.69
C SER A 596 10.98 -15.48 -22.92
N LYS A 597 11.74 -14.96 -21.95
CA LYS A 597 12.59 -13.78 -22.16
C LYS A 597 13.74 -14.03 -23.12
N CYS A 598 14.25 -15.27 -23.16
CA CYS A 598 15.27 -15.66 -24.15
C CYS A 598 14.69 -15.90 -25.57
N GLY A 599 13.38 -15.73 -25.79
CA GLY A 599 12.73 -15.95 -27.09
C GLY A 599 12.42 -17.43 -27.43
N TYR A 600 12.48 -18.33 -26.45
CA TYR A 600 12.24 -19.78 -26.59
C TYR A 600 10.88 -20.18 -26.03
N PHE A 601 9.81 -19.69 -26.64
CA PHE A 601 8.44 -19.95 -26.20
C PHE A 601 8.06 -21.44 -26.16
N GLN A 602 8.57 -22.24 -27.10
CA GLN A 602 8.20 -23.66 -27.20
C GLN A 602 8.71 -24.46 -25.99
N GLU A 603 9.92 -24.15 -25.53
CA GLU A 603 10.50 -24.71 -24.32
C GLU A 603 9.75 -24.25 -23.06
N ALA A 604 9.35 -22.98 -22.99
CA ALA A 604 8.49 -22.48 -21.91
C ALA A 604 7.16 -23.26 -21.86
N TRP A 605 6.55 -23.51 -23.03
CA TRP A 605 5.32 -24.30 -23.14
C TRP A 605 5.50 -25.76 -22.72
N TRP A 606 6.65 -26.37 -23.02
CA TRP A 606 6.96 -27.73 -22.58
C TRP A 606 7.18 -27.82 -21.07
N VAL A 607 7.87 -26.85 -20.47
CA VAL A 607 8.02 -26.78 -19.01
C VAL A 607 6.65 -26.69 -18.34
N PHE A 608 5.76 -25.84 -18.87
CA PHE A 608 4.39 -25.68 -18.37
C PHE A 608 3.53 -26.94 -18.55
N SER A 609 3.57 -27.56 -19.74
CA SER A 609 2.73 -28.72 -20.07
C SER A 609 3.22 -30.02 -19.45
N GLY A 610 4.54 -30.18 -19.28
CA GLY A 610 5.16 -31.38 -18.71
C GLY A 610 4.88 -31.57 -17.23
N HIS A 611 4.53 -30.49 -16.51
CA HIS A 611 4.24 -30.49 -15.08
C HIS A 611 2.77 -30.15 -14.78
N ARG A 612 1.84 -30.57 -15.65
CA ARG A 612 0.40 -30.24 -15.56
C ARG A 612 -0.24 -30.59 -14.20
N GLU A 613 0.27 -31.61 -13.50
CA GLU A 613 -0.21 -32.00 -12.16
C GLU A 613 0.24 -31.03 -11.03
N VAL A 614 1.18 -30.13 -11.31
CA VAL A 614 1.77 -29.16 -10.37
C VAL A 614 1.49 -27.70 -10.78
N VAL A 615 0.63 -27.48 -11.79
CA VAL A 615 0.29 -26.11 -12.23
C VAL A 615 -0.49 -25.41 -11.13
N ASP A 616 0.14 -24.39 -10.57
CA ASP A 616 -0.44 -23.46 -9.63
C ASP A 616 -0.81 -22.13 -10.31
N LEU A 617 -1.48 -21.25 -9.57
CA LEU A 617 -1.88 -19.93 -10.05
C LEU A 617 -0.69 -19.12 -10.61
N VAL A 618 0.50 -19.26 -10.03
CA VAL A 618 1.69 -18.47 -10.38
C VAL A 618 2.28 -18.92 -11.71
N SER A 619 2.46 -20.24 -11.91
CA SER A 619 2.93 -20.82 -13.16
C SER A 619 1.96 -20.59 -14.33
N LYS A 620 0.64 -20.67 -14.07
CA LYS A 620 -0.39 -20.28 -15.06
C LYS A 620 -0.26 -18.81 -15.47
N ASN A 621 -0.12 -17.89 -14.50
CA ASN A 621 0.07 -16.47 -14.77
C ASN A 621 1.37 -16.18 -15.54
N ALA A 622 2.47 -16.88 -15.22
CA ALA A 622 3.73 -16.78 -15.95
C ALA A 622 3.59 -17.22 -17.41
N MET A 623 2.85 -18.30 -17.67
CA MET A 623 2.60 -18.78 -19.03
C MET A 623 1.67 -17.84 -19.83
N VAL A 624 0.63 -17.27 -19.19
CA VAL A 624 -0.20 -16.22 -19.82
C VAL A 624 0.66 -15.01 -20.18
N ALA A 625 1.54 -14.56 -19.28
CA ALA A 625 2.47 -13.46 -19.54
C ALA A 625 3.41 -13.78 -20.71
N ALA A 626 3.94 -15.00 -20.77
CA ALA A 626 4.78 -15.47 -21.88
C ALA A 626 4.02 -15.48 -23.22
N CYS A 627 2.76 -15.94 -23.24
CA CYS A 627 1.92 -15.88 -24.45
C CYS A 627 1.70 -14.43 -24.91
N CYS A 628 1.43 -13.51 -23.98
CA CYS A 628 1.27 -12.10 -24.30
C CYS A 628 2.55 -11.45 -24.83
N ARG A 629 3.72 -11.78 -24.25
CA ARG A 629 5.02 -11.26 -24.70
C ARG A 629 5.35 -11.64 -26.14
N GLU A 630 4.99 -12.86 -26.53
CA GLU A 630 5.21 -13.42 -27.87
C GLU A 630 4.08 -13.08 -28.87
N GLY A 631 3.09 -12.29 -28.47
CA GLY A 631 1.94 -11.93 -29.31
C GLY A 631 0.93 -13.06 -29.55
N LYS A 632 1.03 -14.19 -28.84
CA LYS A 632 0.10 -15.34 -28.94
C LYS A 632 -1.15 -15.14 -28.07
N LEU A 633 -1.89 -14.07 -28.33
CA LEU A 633 -3.02 -13.65 -27.49
C LEU A 633 -4.18 -14.65 -27.43
N GLU A 634 -4.46 -15.36 -28.53
CA GLU A 634 -5.51 -16.40 -28.53
C GLU A 634 -5.20 -17.54 -27.56
N VAL A 635 -3.93 -17.97 -27.52
CA VAL A 635 -3.46 -18.99 -26.58
C VAL A 635 -3.53 -18.47 -25.16
N ALA A 636 -3.18 -17.20 -24.94
CA ALA A 636 -3.26 -16.55 -23.62
C ALA A 636 -4.70 -16.55 -23.09
N VAL A 637 -5.70 -16.18 -23.92
CA VAL A 637 -7.12 -16.16 -23.53
C VAL A 637 -7.65 -17.56 -23.28
N ASN A 638 -7.33 -18.54 -24.14
CA ASN A 638 -7.76 -19.92 -23.94
C ASN A 638 -7.18 -20.50 -22.63
N LEU A 639 -5.91 -20.18 -22.34
CA LEU A 639 -5.27 -20.58 -21.09
C LEU A 639 -5.87 -19.87 -19.88
N PHE A 640 -6.25 -18.60 -20.02
CA PHE A 640 -6.88 -17.83 -18.96
C PHE A 640 -8.20 -18.47 -18.51
N TRP A 641 -9.05 -18.86 -19.46
CA TRP A 641 -10.37 -19.44 -19.20
C TRP A 641 -10.36 -20.93 -18.84
N THR A 642 -9.24 -21.63 -19.02
CA THR A 642 -9.09 -23.00 -18.52
C THR A 642 -8.86 -22.97 -17.01
N GLU A 643 -9.52 -23.85 -16.25
CA GLU A 643 -9.47 -23.90 -14.77
C GLU A 643 -9.77 -22.53 -14.12
N PRO A 644 -11.04 -22.07 -14.15
CA PRO A 644 -11.45 -20.75 -13.65
C PRO A 644 -11.13 -20.51 -12.17
N GLU A 645 -11.10 -21.58 -11.37
CA GLU A 645 -10.67 -21.57 -9.96
C GLU A 645 -9.23 -21.09 -9.76
N LEU A 646 -8.36 -21.20 -10.78
CA LEU A 646 -7.00 -20.66 -10.81
C LEU A 646 -6.95 -19.32 -11.55
N THR A 647 -7.87 -18.41 -11.26
CA THR A 647 -7.83 -17.03 -11.76
C THR A 647 -7.94 -16.03 -10.62
N ASP A 648 -7.03 -15.06 -10.62
CA ASP A 648 -7.00 -14.01 -9.62
C ASP A 648 -6.88 -12.61 -10.26
N ASN A 649 -6.77 -11.59 -9.42
CA ASN A 649 -6.56 -10.22 -9.88
C ASN A 649 -5.27 -10.09 -10.74
N VAL A 650 -4.23 -10.88 -10.45
CA VAL A 650 -2.97 -10.86 -11.20
C VAL A 650 -3.16 -11.47 -12.59
N SER A 651 -3.93 -12.56 -12.72
CA SER A 651 -4.31 -13.15 -14.00
C SER A 651 -4.98 -12.11 -14.91
N TRP A 652 -6.01 -11.43 -14.40
CA TRP A 652 -6.75 -10.40 -15.14
C TRP A 652 -5.83 -9.24 -15.56
N ASN A 653 -5.02 -8.74 -14.64
CA ASN A 653 -4.09 -7.65 -14.90
C ASN A 653 -3.04 -8.03 -15.97
N THR A 654 -2.55 -9.27 -15.94
CA THR A 654 -1.58 -9.80 -16.91
C THR A 654 -2.20 -9.84 -18.30
N LEU A 655 -3.43 -10.34 -18.42
CA LEU A 655 -4.13 -10.40 -19.70
C LEU A 655 -4.45 -9.01 -20.25
N ILE A 656 -5.01 -8.10 -19.43
CA ILE A 656 -5.31 -6.72 -19.83
C ILE A 656 -4.03 -5.99 -20.26
N ALA A 657 -2.94 -6.12 -19.51
CA ALA A 657 -1.65 -5.53 -19.86
C ALA A 657 -1.11 -6.12 -21.18
N GLY A 658 -1.22 -7.42 -21.36
CA GLY A 658 -0.77 -8.11 -22.57
C GLY A 658 -1.49 -7.64 -23.83
N TYR A 659 -2.82 -7.50 -23.77
CA TYR A 659 -3.60 -6.94 -24.88
C TYR A 659 -3.22 -5.49 -25.18
N ALA A 660 -3.09 -4.65 -24.13
CA ALA A 660 -2.68 -3.26 -24.28
C ALA A 660 -1.27 -3.11 -24.89
N GLN A 661 -0.32 -3.97 -24.51
CA GLN A 661 1.06 -3.94 -25.02
C GLN A 661 1.17 -4.41 -26.48
N ASN A 662 0.26 -5.26 -26.95
CA ASN A 662 0.22 -5.76 -28.32
C ASN A 662 -0.63 -4.90 -29.28
N GLY A 663 -1.12 -3.73 -28.83
CA GLY A 663 -1.91 -2.82 -29.66
C GLY A 663 -3.36 -3.24 -29.87
N PHE A 664 -3.91 -4.07 -28.98
CA PHE A 664 -5.32 -4.46 -28.93
C PHE A 664 -5.99 -3.74 -27.75
N GLU A 665 -5.94 -2.41 -27.77
CA GLU A 665 -6.35 -1.61 -26.62
C GLU A 665 -7.87 -1.62 -26.39
N GLU A 666 -8.70 -1.79 -27.43
CA GLU A 666 -10.16 -1.88 -27.26
C GLU A 666 -10.54 -3.18 -26.53
N GLU A 667 -9.94 -4.30 -26.90
CA GLU A 667 -10.11 -5.59 -26.24
C GLU A 667 -9.59 -5.56 -24.80
N ALA A 668 -8.50 -4.82 -24.53
CA ALA A 668 -8.02 -4.60 -23.17
C ALA A 668 -9.06 -3.88 -22.29
N LEU A 669 -9.80 -2.91 -22.86
CA LEU A 669 -10.89 -2.22 -22.17
C LEU A 669 -12.11 -3.12 -21.97
N ASP A 670 -12.43 -3.97 -22.94
CA ASP A 670 -13.51 -4.98 -22.80
C ASP A 670 -13.20 -5.96 -21.66
N LEU A 671 -11.96 -6.48 -21.60
CA LEU A 671 -11.50 -7.33 -20.50
C LEU A 671 -11.59 -6.63 -19.13
N PHE A 672 -11.34 -5.32 -19.06
CA PHE A 672 -11.52 -4.54 -17.84
C PHE A 672 -12.97 -4.42 -17.37
N VAL A 673 -13.93 -4.39 -18.31
CA VAL A 673 -15.35 -4.45 -18.00
C VAL A 673 -15.71 -5.86 -17.49
N ARG A 674 -15.31 -6.90 -18.23
CA ARG A 674 -15.56 -8.31 -17.85
C ARG A 674 -14.97 -8.67 -16.49
N MET A 675 -13.81 -8.13 -16.12
CA MET A 675 -13.21 -8.32 -14.79
C MET A 675 -14.18 -7.93 -13.67
N ALA A 676 -14.89 -6.80 -13.84
CA ALA A 676 -15.85 -6.33 -12.83
C ALA A 676 -17.16 -7.11 -12.87
N GLU A 677 -17.61 -7.54 -14.05
CA GLU A 677 -18.79 -8.42 -14.19
C GLU A 677 -18.59 -9.76 -13.49
N ASN A 678 -17.35 -10.27 -13.46
CA ASN A 678 -16.97 -11.47 -12.73
C ASN A 678 -16.67 -11.23 -11.23
N GLY A 679 -16.98 -10.04 -10.71
CA GLY A 679 -16.88 -9.73 -9.26
C GLY A 679 -15.48 -9.46 -8.74
N PHE A 680 -14.46 -9.37 -9.61
CA PHE A 680 -13.08 -9.08 -9.20
C PHE A 680 -12.89 -7.59 -8.91
N ARG A 681 -12.17 -7.27 -7.83
CA ARG A 681 -11.88 -5.89 -7.45
C ARG A 681 -10.76 -5.31 -8.29
N ARG A 682 -10.99 -4.11 -8.83
CA ARG A 682 -9.97 -3.35 -9.56
C ARG A 682 -8.94 -2.78 -8.59
N ASN A 683 -7.65 -2.98 -8.86
CA ASN A 683 -6.57 -2.44 -8.04
C ASN A 683 -5.73 -1.44 -8.86
N GLU A 684 -4.69 -0.91 -8.22
CA GLU A 684 -3.80 0.11 -8.79
C GLU A 684 -3.12 -0.36 -10.09
N HIS A 685 -2.72 -1.64 -10.14
CA HIS A 685 -2.14 -2.26 -11.32
C HIS A 685 -3.15 -2.40 -12.47
N THR A 686 -4.42 -2.72 -12.17
CA THR A 686 -5.50 -2.73 -13.17
C THR A 686 -5.63 -1.37 -13.86
N PHE A 687 -5.65 -0.29 -13.07
CA PHE A 687 -5.74 1.07 -13.61
C PHE A 687 -4.54 1.46 -14.44
N ALA A 688 -3.34 0.98 -14.12
CA ALA A 688 -2.15 1.24 -14.93
C ALA A 688 -2.27 0.67 -16.34
N SER A 689 -2.68 -0.60 -16.46
CA SER A 689 -2.88 -1.26 -17.75
C SER A 689 -3.99 -0.61 -18.57
N VAL A 690 -5.11 -0.26 -17.91
CA VAL A 690 -6.27 0.39 -18.55
C VAL A 690 -5.97 1.82 -18.99
N LEU A 691 -5.24 2.59 -18.17
CA LEU A 691 -4.81 3.94 -18.54
C LEU A 691 -3.79 3.88 -19.69
N SER A 692 -2.92 2.87 -19.72
CA SER A 692 -2.04 2.62 -20.86
C SER A 692 -2.84 2.33 -22.14
N ALA A 693 -3.87 1.48 -22.08
CA ALA A 693 -4.76 1.21 -23.21
C ALA A 693 -5.51 2.48 -23.67
N CYS A 694 -6.07 3.25 -22.74
CA CYS A 694 -6.70 4.55 -23.04
C CYS A 694 -5.73 5.53 -23.71
N SER A 695 -4.48 5.55 -23.26
CA SER A 695 -3.40 6.38 -23.76
C SER A 695 -2.96 5.96 -25.16
N GLY A 696 -2.89 4.65 -25.43
CA GLY A 696 -2.64 4.05 -26.75
C GLY A 696 -3.71 4.43 -27.78
N LEU A 697 -4.99 4.25 -27.43
CA LEU A 697 -6.14 4.65 -28.26
C LEU A 697 -6.28 6.17 -28.44
N ARG A 698 -5.59 6.96 -27.59
CA ARG A 698 -5.83 8.42 -27.45
C ARG A 698 -7.31 8.74 -27.26
N SER A 699 -8.03 7.86 -26.54
CA SER A 699 -9.47 7.97 -26.39
C SER A 699 -9.85 8.88 -25.24
N PHE A 700 -10.23 10.12 -25.58
CA PHE A 700 -10.68 11.10 -24.60
C PHE A 700 -11.90 10.63 -23.80
N LYS A 701 -12.80 9.86 -24.43
CA LYS A 701 -14.02 9.34 -23.80
C LYS A 701 -13.68 8.35 -22.69
N HIS A 702 -12.98 7.26 -23.00
CA HIS A 702 -12.62 6.23 -22.03
C HIS A 702 -11.73 6.79 -20.92
N GLY A 703 -10.76 7.65 -21.24
CA GLY A 703 -9.93 8.31 -20.24
C GLY A 703 -10.72 9.12 -19.20
N ARG A 704 -11.79 9.82 -19.61
CA ARG A 704 -12.68 10.56 -18.70
C ARG A 704 -13.54 9.63 -17.84
N GLU A 705 -14.04 8.54 -18.40
CA GLU A 705 -14.84 7.56 -17.66
C GLU A 705 -14.02 6.90 -16.56
N VAL A 706 -12.79 6.48 -16.89
CA VAL A 706 -11.83 5.91 -15.92
C VAL A 706 -11.49 6.94 -14.84
N HIS A 707 -11.17 8.18 -15.21
CA HIS A 707 -10.87 9.25 -14.25
C HIS A 707 -12.07 9.56 -13.33
N ALA A 708 -13.29 9.62 -13.87
CA ALA A 708 -14.50 9.83 -13.07
C ALA A 708 -14.73 8.68 -12.06
N TRP A 709 -14.42 7.45 -12.46
CA TRP A 709 -14.50 6.29 -11.57
C TRP A 709 -13.47 6.38 -10.42
N VAL A 710 -12.23 6.76 -10.72
CA VAL A 710 -11.17 6.99 -9.71
C VAL A 710 -11.59 8.05 -8.68
N LEU A 711 -12.19 9.16 -9.15
CA LEU A 711 -12.72 10.21 -8.29
C LEU A 711 -13.86 9.71 -7.39
N LYS A 712 -14.83 8.98 -7.96
CA LYS A 712 -16.00 8.47 -7.23
C LYS A 712 -15.63 7.50 -6.11
N ASN A 713 -14.54 6.75 -6.26
CA ASN A 713 -14.10 5.74 -5.30
C ASN A 713 -13.00 6.24 -4.35
N GLY A 714 -12.66 7.54 -4.37
CA GLY A 714 -11.69 8.13 -3.44
C GLY A 714 -10.25 7.65 -3.63
N MET A 715 -9.89 7.18 -4.83
CA MET A 715 -8.55 6.66 -5.14
C MET A 715 -7.55 7.76 -5.56
N THR A 716 -7.87 9.02 -5.27
CA THR A 716 -7.07 10.20 -5.63
C THR A 716 -5.80 10.37 -4.80
N SER A 717 -5.65 9.63 -3.70
CA SER A 717 -4.41 9.59 -2.92
C SER A 717 -3.29 8.82 -3.63
N ASN A 718 -3.60 8.01 -4.64
CA ASN A 718 -2.61 7.21 -5.33
C ASN A 718 -1.92 7.98 -6.47
N SER A 719 -0.63 8.27 -6.29
CA SER A 719 0.17 9.04 -7.24
C SER A 719 0.46 8.31 -8.56
N PHE A 720 0.47 6.98 -8.56
CA PHE A 720 0.68 6.17 -9.76
C PHE A 720 -0.53 6.26 -10.69
N ILE A 721 -1.75 6.12 -10.16
CA ILE A 721 -3.00 6.28 -10.93
C ILE A 721 -3.11 7.71 -11.48
N LEU A 722 -2.88 8.73 -10.66
CA LEU A 722 -2.93 10.13 -11.11
C LEU A 722 -1.89 10.42 -12.20
N SER A 723 -0.70 9.82 -12.13
CA SER A 723 0.32 9.97 -13.17
C SER A 723 -0.09 9.35 -14.51
N GLY A 724 -0.77 8.19 -14.49
CA GLY A 724 -1.34 7.58 -15.70
C GLY A 724 -2.49 8.41 -16.29
N ILE A 725 -3.31 9.06 -15.46
CA ILE A 725 -4.37 9.97 -15.92
C ILE A 725 -3.78 11.21 -16.60
N VAL A 726 -2.70 11.77 -16.06
CA VAL A 726 -1.95 12.86 -16.70
C VAL A 726 -1.46 12.41 -18.09
N ASP A 727 -0.86 11.21 -18.20
CA ASP A 727 -0.41 10.66 -19.48
C ASP A 727 -1.54 10.56 -20.51
N VAL A 728 -2.69 10.00 -20.12
CA VAL A 728 -3.88 9.90 -20.98
C VAL A 728 -4.30 11.28 -21.50
N TYR A 729 -4.43 12.29 -20.62
CA TYR A 729 -4.85 13.62 -21.07
C TYR A 729 -3.79 14.31 -21.93
N CYS A 730 -2.51 14.09 -21.66
CA CYS A 730 -1.42 14.59 -22.50
C CYS A 730 -1.48 13.99 -23.91
N LYS A 731 -1.65 12.66 -24.05
CA LYS A 731 -1.73 12.01 -25.38
C LYS A 731 -3.04 12.28 -26.12
N CYS A 732 -4.14 12.52 -25.38
CA CYS A 732 -5.41 13.00 -25.95
C CYS A 732 -5.39 14.49 -26.34
N GLY A 733 -4.30 15.22 -26.04
CA GLY A 733 -4.14 16.64 -26.35
C GLY A 733 -4.89 17.62 -25.46
N ASN A 734 -5.46 17.15 -24.34
CA ASN A 734 -6.13 18.01 -23.38
C ASN A 734 -5.18 18.49 -22.27
N MET A 735 -4.27 19.39 -22.65
CA MET A 735 -3.25 19.91 -21.72
C MET A 735 -3.85 20.67 -20.53
N LYS A 736 -5.07 21.21 -20.64
CA LYS A 736 -5.75 21.91 -19.54
C LYS A 736 -6.08 20.96 -18.39
N TYR A 737 -6.69 19.81 -18.70
CA TYR A 737 -7.00 18.80 -17.69
C TYR A 737 -5.74 18.13 -17.15
N ALA A 738 -4.77 17.83 -18.01
CA ALA A 738 -3.48 17.28 -17.57
C ALA A 738 -2.80 18.17 -16.52
N LYS A 739 -2.74 19.49 -16.75
CA LYS A 739 -2.22 20.47 -15.77
C LYS A 739 -3.00 20.48 -14.47
N SER A 740 -4.34 20.43 -14.54
CA SER A 740 -5.19 20.43 -13.36
C SER A 740 -4.97 19.19 -12.48
N VAL A 741 -4.84 18.02 -13.11
CA VAL A 741 -4.61 16.76 -12.38
C VAL A 741 -3.20 16.74 -11.80
N HIS A 742 -2.18 17.16 -12.57
CA HIS A 742 -0.81 17.29 -12.09
C HIS A 742 -0.70 18.23 -10.89
N ALA A 743 -1.36 19.40 -10.93
CA ALA A 743 -1.38 20.35 -9.81
C ALA A 743 -2.06 19.78 -8.56
N ALA A 744 -3.07 18.92 -8.73
CA ALA A 744 -3.77 18.26 -7.63
C ALA A 744 -2.92 17.20 -6.90
N MET A 745 -1.80 16.74 -7.49
CA MET A 745 -0.91 15.75 -6.87
C MET A 745 -0.14 16.31 -5.66
N GLY A 746 0.09 17.62 -5.58
CA GLY A 746 0.75 18.28 -4.43
C GLY A 746 2.24 18.01 -4.25
N PHE A 747 2.85 17.11 -5.03
CA PHE A 747 4.29 16.86 -5.09
C PHE A 747 4.73 16.47 -6.51
N GLU A 748 5.99 16.75 -6.85
CA GLU A 748 6.54 16.44 -8.18
C GLU A 748 6.78 14.93 -8.33
N ASN A 749 6.03 14.30 -9.23
CA ASN A 749 6.29 12.93 -9.67
C ASN A 749 7.00 12.96 -11.02
N SER A 750 8.20 12.39 -11.10
CA SER A 750 9.02 12.34 -12.32
C SER A 750 8.24 11.79 -13.53
N PHE A 751 7.40 10.77 -13.34
CA PHE A 751 6.60 10.21 -14.43
C PHE A 751 5.56 11.20 -14.96
N SER A 752 4.83 11.90 -14.07
CA SER A 752 3.82 12.87 -14.49
C SER A 752 4.44 14.09 -15.18
N VAL A 753 5.60 14.56 -14.70
CA VAL A 753 6.37 15.63 -15.37
C VAL A 753 6.88 15.15 -16.74
N THR A 754 7.34 13.90 -16.86
CA THR A 754 7.76 13.29 -18.13
C THR A 754 6.62 13.26 -19.15
N SER A 755 5.43 12.80 -18.76
CA SER A 755 4.23 12.82 -19.61
C SER A 755 3.81 14.24 -20.00
N MET A 756 3.96 15.21 -19.09
CA MET A 756 3.70 16.62 -19.38
C MET A 756 4.70 17.21 -20.39
N ILE A 757 5.98 16.87 -20.30
CA ILE A 757 7.01 17.27 -21.28
C ILE A 757 6.67 16.66 -22.64
N MET A 758 6.41 15.36 -22.71
CA MET A 758 5.96 14.69 -23.94
C MET A 758 4.72 15.36 -24.53
N GLY A 759 3.70 15.59 -23.70
CA GLY A 759 2.47 16.27 -24.11
C GLY A 759 2.74 17.66 -24.67
N HIS A 760 3.47 18.51 -23.95
CA HIS A 760 3.80 19.86 -24.43
C HIS A 760 4.63 19.83 -25.71
N ALA A 761 5.59 18.91 -25.83
CA ALA A 761 6.46 18.80 -26.99
C ALA A 761 5.71 18.28 -28.22
N PHE A 762 4.81 17.30 -28.07
CA PHE A 762 3.96 16.81 -29.17
C PHE A 762 2.98 17.86 -29.69
N HIS A 763 2.54 18.79 -28.84
CA HIS A 763 1.64 19.88 -29.22
C HIS A 763 2.38 21.16 -29.64
N GLY A 764 3.71 21.09 -29.84
CA GLY A 764 4.52 22.21 -30.34
C GLY A 764 4.81 23.32 -29.32
N ASN A 765 4.38 23.18 -28.05
CA ASN A 765 4.71 24.12 -26.98
C ASN A 765 6.06 23.77 -26.35
N LEU A 766 7.12 23.91 -27.14
CA LEU A 766 8.48 23.56 -26.75
C LEU A 766 9.03 24.40 -25.58
N VAL A 767 8.51 25.62 -25.40
CA VAL A 767 8.92 26.51 -24.30
C VAL A 767 8.54 25.91 -22.95
N GLU A 768 7.28 25.48 -22.80
CA GLU A 768 6.83 24.88 -21.55
C GLU A 768 7.44 23.48 -21.35
N ALA A 769 7.62 22.71 -22.43
CA ALA A 769 8.34 21.44 -22.38
C ALA A 769 9.78 21.61 -21.86
N ARG A 770 10.51 22.62 -22.37
CA ARG A 770 11.85 22.97 -21.91
C ARG A 770 11.86 23.45 -20.45
N ARG A 771 10.89 24.26 -20.05
CA ARG A 771 10.76 24.75 -18.66
C ARG A 771 10.60 23.60 -17.67
N LEU A 772 9.72 22.64 -17.98
CA LEU A 772 9.50 21.44 -17.16
C LEU A 772 10.69 20.48 -17.18
N PHE A 773 11.42 20.42 -18.30
CA PHE A 773 12.65 19.64 -18.39
C PHE A 773 13.75 20.21 -17.48
N ASP A 774 13.93 21.53 -17.49
CA ASP A 774 14.96 22.19 -16.69
C ASP A 774 14.65 22.14 -15.19
N SER A 775 13.38 22.00 -14.79
CA SER A 775 13.00 21.84 -13.37
C SER A 775 13.35 20.47 -12.78
N LEU A 776 13.63 19.46 -13.60
CA LEU A 776 14.02 18.12 -13.12
C LEU A 776 15.46 18.11 -12.59
N ALA A 777 15.63 17.72 -11.33
CA ALA A 777 16.94 17.58 -10.67
C ALA A 777 17.81 16.49 -11.32
N GLU A 778 17.21 15.34 -11.64
CA GLU A 778 17.81 14.25 -12.41
C GLU A 778 17.01 14.01 -13.68
N LYS A 779 17.69 13.91 -14.82
CA LYS A 779 17.07 13.75 -16.14
C LYS A 779 17.31 12.32 -16.62
N SER A 780 16.25 11.54 -16.67
CA SER A 780 16.33 10.19 -17.22
C SER A 780 16.44 10.22 -18.74
N THR A 781 16.97 9.14 -19.33
CA THR A 781 17.06 8.99 -20.79
C THR A 781 15.70 9.13 -21.48
N VAL A 782 14.61 8.68 -20.82
CA VAL A 782 13.24 8.80 -21.34
C VAL A 782 12.83 10.27 -21.57
N VAL A 783 13.17 11.13 -20.61
CA VAL A 783 12.84 12.56 -20.69
C VAL A 783 13.68 13.26 -21.77
N TRP A 784 14.96 12.88 -21.89
CA TRP A 784 15.80 13.33 -22.99
C TRP A 784 15.20 12.94 -24.34
N THR A 785 14.89 11.66 -24.54
CA THR A 785 14.28 11.12 -25.77
C THR A 785 12.98 11.84 -26.13
N ALA A 786 12.13 12.12 -25.14
CA ALA A 786 10.90 12.89 -25.32
C ALA A 786 11.17 14.31 -25.86
N LEU A 787 12.17 15.00 -25.31
CA LEU A 787 12.54 16.33 -25.74
C LEU A 787 13.11 16.31 -27.17
N PHE A 788 14.09 15.43 -27.45
CA PHE A 788 14.65 15.22 -28.78
C PHE A 788 13.58 14.96 -29.84
N SER A 789 12.66 14.02 -29.55
CA SER A 789 11.56 13.67 -30.44
C SER A 789 10.60 14.85 -30.68
N GLY A 790 10.32 15.63 -29.64
CA GLY A 790 9.44 16.80 -29.74
C GLY A 790 10.04 17.95 -30.56
N TYR A 791 11.32 18.26 -30.36
CA TYR A 791 12.04 19.25 -31.18
C TYR A 791 12.13 18.80 -32.64
N LEU A 792 12.39 17.51 -32.89
CA LEU A 792 12.43 16.94 -34.23
C LEU A 792 11.07 17.07 -34.93
N LYS A 793 9.97 16.67 -34.28
CA LYS A 793 8.61 16.77 -34.83
C LYS A 793 8.20 18.20 -35.13
N SER A 794 8.64 19.15 -34.30
CA SER A 794 8.43 20.58 -34.52
C SER A 794 9.40 21.19 -35.56
N GLN A 795 10.19 20.35 -36.23
CA GLN A 795 11.21 20.71 -37.24
C GLN A 795 12.27 21.71 -36.75
N LYS A 796 12.49 21.81 -35.43
CA LYS A 796 13.51 22.64 -34.81
C LYS A 796 14.85 21.90 -34.76
N CYS A 797 15.37 21.55 -35.93
CA CYS A 797 16.54 20.66 -36.05
C CYS A 797 17.84 21.26 -35.46
N GLU A 798 18.03 22.58 -35.47
CA GLU A 798 19.22 23.19 -34.83
C GLU A 798 19.25 22.93 -33.32
N ALA A 799 18.10 23.09 -32.66
CA ALA A 799 17.96 22.82 -31.23
C ALA A 799 18.19 21.33 -30.90
N VAL A 800 17.97 20.41 -31.84
CA VAL A 800 18.32 18.98 -31.67
C VAL A 800 19.84 18.79 -31.56
N PHE A 801 20.63 19.50 -32.38
CA PHE A 801 22.09 19.44 -32.30
C PHE A 801 22.65 20.13 -31.05
N GLU A 802 22.03 21.24 -30.63
CA GLU A 802 22.34 21.89 -29.35
C GLU A 802 22.04 20.95 -28.17
N LEU A 803 20.88 20.28 -28.17
CA LEU A 803 20.51 19.29 -27.16
C LEU A 803 21.49 18.12 -27.11
N LEU A 804 22.00 17.65 -28.25
CA LEU A 804 23.01 16.59 -28.27
C LEU A 804 24.33 17.05 -27.63
N SER A 805 24.71 18.30 -27.88
CA SER A 805 25.90 18.90 -27.27
C SER A 805 25.72 19.05 -25.76
N GLU A 806 24.54 19.49 -25.33
CA GLU A 806 24.16 19.59 -23.91
C GLU A 806 24.16 18.21 -23.23
N PHE A 807 23.55 17.19 -23.85
CA PHE A 807 23.52 15.82 -23.35
C PHE A 807 24.94 15.29 -23.13
N ARG A 808 25.82 15.41 -24.14
CA ARG A 808 27.20 14.92 -24.06
C ARG A 808 28.07 15.67 -23.05
N ALA A 809 27.74 16.92 -22.73
CA ALA A 809 28.49 17.72 -21.76
C ALA A 809 28.06 17.44 -20.32
N LYS A 810 26.78 17.11 -20.09
CA LYS A 810 26.20 16.94 -18.75
C LYS A 810 26.12 15.47 -18.32
N GLU A 811 25.87 14.57 -19.26
CA GLU A 811 25.65 13.16 -18.98
C GLU A 811 26.93 12.34 -19.23
N SER A 812 27.22 11.41 -18.33
CA SER A 812 28.34 10.46 -18.49
C SER A 812 27.97 9.20 -19.29
N ILE A 813 26.68 9.06 -19.63
CA ILE A 813 26.12 7.92 -20.35
C ILE A 813 26.15 8.14 -21.87
N VAL A 814 26.23 7.03 -22.61
CA VAL A 814 26.11 7.04 -24.07
C VAL A 814 24.64 7.30 -24.44
N PRO A 815 24.34 8.12 -25.46
CA PRO A 815 22.97 8.30 -25.95
C PRO A 815 22.36 6.97 -26.37
N ASP A 816 21.10 6.74 -26.00
CA ASP A 816 20.36 5.56 -26.45
C ASP A 816 20.03 5.63 -27.95
N ALA A 817 19.59 4.50 -28.50
CA ALA A 817 19.22 4.40 -29.92
C ALA A 817 18.13 5.41 -30.32
N ALA A 818 17.20 5.73 -29.42
CA ALA A 818 16.07 6.62 -29.70
C ALA A 818 16.50 8.10 -29.86
N ILE A 819 17.43 8.56 -29.02
CA ILE A 819 18.07 9.88 -29.18
C ILE A 819 18.82 9.93 -30.52
N LEU A 820 19.59 8.90 -30.83
CA LEU A 820 20.37 8.82 -32.07
C LEU A 820 19.48 8.80 -33.32
N ILE A 821 18.37 8.06 -33.29
CA ILE A 821 17.34 8.09 -34.34
C ILE A 821 16.80 9.51 -34.51
N SER A 822 16.56 10.24 -33.42
CA SER A 822 16.05 11.61 -33.49
C SER A 822 17.07 12.58 -34.11
N VAL A 823 18.35 12.43 -33.77
CA VAL A 823 19.44 13.23 -34.35
C VAL A 823 19.65 12.90 -35.83
N LEU A 824 19.64 11.62 -36.21
CA LEU A 824 19.72 11.18 -37.61
C LEU A 824 18.52 11.69 -38.41
N GLY A 825 17.32 11.68 -37.82
CA GLY A 825 16.12 12.28 -38.39
C GLY A 825 16.28 13.79 -38.62
N ALA A 826 16.90 14.52 -37.68
CA ALA A 826 17.19 15.94 -37.85
C ALA A 826 18.17 16.18 -39.02
N CYS A 827 19.18 15.31 -39.16
CA CYS A 827 20.09 15.34 -40.32
C CYS A 827 19.33 15.07 -41.62
N ALA A 828 18.43 14.09 -41.63
CA ALA A 828 17.63 13.72 -42.80
C ALA A 828 16.69 14.86 -43.25
N ILE A 829 15.99 15.52 -42.30
CA ILE A 829 15.10 16.66 -42.59
C ILE A 829 15.89 17.85 -43.15
N LYS A 830 17.10 18.11 -42.63
CA LYS A 830 17.98 19.18 -43.09
C LYS A 830 18.80 18.81 -44.33
N ALA A 831 18.72 17.58 -44.82
CA ALA A 831 19.61 17.01 -45.84
C ALA A 831 21.11 17.22 -45.49
N ALA A 832 21.46 17.13 -44.21
CA ALA A 832 22.79 17.42 -43.68
C ALA A 832 23.67 16.17 -43.65
N LEU A 833 24.44 15.95 -44.72
CA LEU A 833 25.27 14.75 -44.89
C LEU A 833 26.42 14.66 -43.89
N ASP A 834 27.14 15.75 -43.65
CA ASP A 834 28.35 15.71 -42.81
C ASP A 834 28.06 15.48 -41.33
N PRO A 835 27.09 16.18 -40.69
CA PRO A 835 26.64 15.82 -39.34
C PRO A 835 26.16 14.37 -39.26
N GLY A 836 25.41 13.89 -40.26
CA GLY A 836 24.96 12.50 -40.31
C GLY A 836 26.11 11.49 -40.34
N LYS A 837 27.18 11.74 -41.12
CA LYS A 837 28.39 10.92 -41.12
C LYS A 837 29.10 10.92 -39.77
N GLN A 838 29.18 12.07 -39.10
CA GLN A 838 29.79 12.18 -37.77
C GLN A 838 29.04 11.32 -36.74
N ILE A 839 27.70 11.33 -36.79
CA ILE A 839 26.87 10.50 -35.92
C ILE A 839 27.02 9.01 -36.24
N HIS A 840 27.05 8.63 -37.52
CA HIS A 840 27.31 7.24 -37.91
C HIS A 840 28.69 6.75 -37.43
N ALA A 841 29.74 7.57 -37.58
CA ALA A 841 31.07 7.26 -37.04
C ALA A 841 31.09 7.21 -35.51
N TYR A 842 30.27 8.01 -34.84
CA TYR A 842 30.10 7.95 -33.39
C TYR A 842 29.47 6.61 -32.95
N ILE A 843 28.39 6.17 -33.60
CA ILE A 843 27.74 4.87 -33.34
C ILE A 843 28.75 3.72 -33.42
N LEU A 844 29.56 3.70 -34.49
CA LEU A 844 30.58 2.67 -34.69
C LEU A 844 31.68 2.70 -33.63
N ARG A 845 32.21 3.89 -33.29
CA ARG A 845 33.29 4.03 -32.29
C ARG A 845 32.83 3.70 -30.87
N SER A 846 31.58 4.03 -30.55
CA SER A 846 30.98 3.79 -29.24
C SER A 846 30.47 2.36 -29.07
N ARG A 847 30.62 1.49 -30.09
CA ARG A 847 30.16 0.09 -30.10
C ARG A 847 28.68 -0.07 -29.73
N ILE A 848 27.86 0.89 -30.15
CA ILE A 848 26.41 0.84 -29.93
C ILE A 848 25.83 -0.21 -30.87
N GLU A 849 25.06 -1.15 -30.32
CA GLU A 849 24.35 -2.14 -31.11
C GLU A 849 23.29 -1.46 -31.98
N VAL A 850 23.31 -1.77 -33.28
CA VAL A 850 22.42 -1.14 -34.25
C VAL A 850 21.20 -2.04 -34.46
N ASP A 851 20.12 -1.72 -33.75
CA ASP A 851 18.84 -2.39 -33.93
C ASP A 851 18.20 -2.05 -35.30
N LYS A 852 17.11 -2.73 -35.66
CA LYS A 852 16.41 -2.54 -36.95
C LYS A 852 15.96 -1.10 -37.17
N LYS A 853 15.54 -0.40 -36.11
CA LYS A 853 15.03 0.97 -36.18
C LYS A 853 16.15 1.99 -36.40
N LEU A 854 17.25 1.87 -35.66
CA LEU A 854 18.44 2.70 -35.84
C LEU A 854 19.10 2.46 -37.19
N PHE A 855 19.12 1.20 -37.65
CA PHE A 855 19.60 0.86 -39.00
C PHE A 855 18.77 1.54 -40.08
N SER A 856 17.44 1.46 -39.98
CA SER A 856 16.54 2.14 -40.92
C SER A 856 16.69 3.65 -40.91
N ALA A 857 16.90 4.27 -39.73
CA ALA A 857 17.16 5.70 -39.60
C ALA A 857 18.50 6.13 -40.23
N LEU A 858 19.55 5.30 -40.14
CA LEU A 858 20.82 5.55 -40.84
C LEU A 858 20.62 5.54 -42.36
N VAL A 859 19.89 4.54 -42.87
CA VAL A 859 19.59 4.43 -44.30
C VAL A 859 18.75 5.62 -44.78
N ASP A 860 17.74 6.04 -44.00
CA ASP A 860 16.90 7.23 -44.31
C ASP A 860 17.72 8.52 -44.31
N MET A 861 18.65 8.68 -43.37
CA MET A 861 19.54 9.84 -43.32
C MET A 861 20.41 9.92 -44.58
N TYR A 862 21.04 8.81 -45.00
CA TYR A 862 21.86 8.82 -46.21
C TYR A 862 21.03 9.00 -47.49
N SER A 863 19.83 8.42 -47.55
CA SER A 863 18.95 8.55 -48.72
C SER A 863 18.49 10.00 -48.89
N LYS A 864 18.03 10.67 -47.82
CA LYS A 864 17.56 12.06 -47.87
C LYS A 864 18.68 13.10 -47.96
N SER A 865 19.87 12.80 -47.46
CA SER A 865 21.05 13.69 -47.55
C SER A 865 21.81 13.57 -48.87
N GLY A 866 21.21 13.01 -49.93
CA GLY A 866 21.79 12.99 -51.28
C GLY A 866 22.72 11.81 -51.59
N SER A 867 22.93 10.87 -50.66
CA SER A 867 23.88 9.74 -50.83
C SER A 867 23.15 8.40 -51.04
N ILE A 868 22.29 8.35 -52.07
CA ILE A 868 21.42 7.20 -52.34
C ILE A 868 22.19 5.90 -52.63
N THR A 869 23.37 5.99 -53.27
CA THR A 869 24.22 4.82 -53.55
C THR A 869 24.77 4.19 -52.28
N TYR A 870 25.13 4.99 -51.29
CA TYR A 870 25.59 4.49 -49.99
C TYR A 870 24.43 3.91 -49.19
N ALA A 871 23.27 4.56 -49.21
CA ALA A 871 22.03 4.03 -48.62
C ALA A 871 21.67 2.66 -49.23
N GLU A 872 21.75 2.51 -50.55
CA GLU A 872 21.55 1.23 -51.25
C GLU A 872 22.56 0.16 -50.81
N SER A 873 23.83 0.54 -50.62
CA SER A 873 24.86 -0.39 -50.13
C SER A 873 24.58 -0.88 -48.70
N LEU A 874 24.10 0.02 -47.82
CA LEU A 874 23.69 -0.33 -46.46
C LEU A 874 22.45 -1.22 -46.48
N PHE A 875 21.44 -0.87 -47.25
CA PHE A 875 20.23 -1.68 -47.44
C PHE A 875 20.57 -3.12 -47.84
N LYS A 876 21.47 -3.30 -48.82
CA LYS A 876 21.88 -4.64 -49.28
C LYS A 876 22.59 -5.46 -48.20
N ARG A 877 23.32 -4.81 -47.29
CA ARG A 877 24.03 -5.45 -46.17
C ARG A 877 23.12 -5.87 -45.02
N GLY A 878 21.88 -5.37 -44.93
CA GLY A 878 20.91 -5.78 -43.93
C GLY A 878 20.46 -7.24 -44.16
N SER A 879 20.68 -8.10 -43.16
CA SER A 879 20.31 -9.53 -43.19
C SER A 879 18.81 -9.76 -42.96
N ASP A 880 18.17 -8.92 -42.15
CA ASP A 880 16.75 -9.01 -41.78
C ASP A 880 16.03 -7.70 -42.16
N ARG A 881 15.55 -7.65 -43.42
CA ARG A 881 14.94 -6.45 -44.01
C ARG A 881 13.44 -6.47 -43.75
N ASP A 882 13.00 -5.62 -42.85
CA ASP A 882 11.58 -5.43 -42.53
C ASP A 882 10.91 -4.42 -43.47
N ILE A 883 9.58 -4.31 -43.36
CA ILE A 883 8.76 -3.41 -44.16
C ILE A 883 9.19 -1.94 -44.03
N ILE A 884 9.67 -1.52 -42.85
CA ILE A 884 10.11 -0.15 -42.59
C ILE A 884 11.35 0.18 -43.44
N LEU A 885 12.33 -0.71 -43.45
CA LEU A 885 13.55 -0.54 -44.23
C LEU A 885 13.26 -0.52 -45.75
N TYR A 886 12.34 -1.36 -46.22
CA TYR A 886 11.83 -1.32 -47.60
C TYR A 886 11.17 0.03 -47.93
N ASN A 887 10.30 0.52 -47.05
CA ASN A 887 9.61 1.80 -47.22
C ASN A 887 10.60 2.99 -47.28
N VAL A 888 11.64 2.98 -46.44
CA VAL A 888 12.71 3.99 -46.46
C VAL A 888 13.42 4.02 -47.81
N MET A 889 13.80 2.85 -48.36
CA MET A 889 14.48 2.82 -49.66
C MET A 889 13.56 3.09 -50.84
N LEU A 890 12.30 2.66 -50.79
CA LEU A 890 11.29 3.02 -51.78
C LEU A 890 11.11 4.54 -51.86
N ALA A 891 10.92 5.18 -50.71
CA ALA A 891 10.81 6.64 -50.63
C ALA A 891 12.11 7.32 -51.09
N GLY A 892 13.27 6.78 -50.71
CA GLY A 892 14.58 7.23 -51.16
C GLY A 892 14.70 7.21 -52.69
N TYR A 893 14.38 6.10 -53.34
CA TYR A 893 14.41 6.02 -54.81
C TYR A 893 13.39 6.95 -55.47
N ALA A 894 12.19 7.08 -54.90
CA ALA A 894 11.17 8.00 -55.40
C ALA A 894 11.67 9.45 -55.39
N HIS A 895 12.26 9.92 -54.29
CA HIS A 895 12.78 11.28 -54.16
C HIS A 895 13.97 11.58 -55.09
N HIS A 896 14.73 10.56 -55.47
CA HIS A 896 15.86 10.68 -56.39
C HIS A 896 15.48 10.45 -57.86
N GLY A 897 14.20 10.22 -58.17
CA GLY A 897 13.74 9.94 -59.55
C GLY A 897 14.29 8.64 -60.12
N LEU A 898 14.42 7.60 -59.28
CA LEU A 898 14.91 6.27 -59.65
C LEU A 898 13.75 5.25 -59.66
N GLU A 899 12.70 5.52 -60.45
CA GLU A 899 11.45 4.75 -60.45
C GLU A 899 11.63 3.26 -60.73
N ASN A 900 12.51 2.90 -61.67
CA ASN A 900 12.76 1.50 -62.01
C ASN A 900 13.32 0.70 -60.83
N LYS A 901 14.21 1.32 -60.04
CA LYS A 901 14.73 0.71 -58.81
C LYS A 901 13.66 0.61 -57.72
N ALA A 902 12.78 1.60 -57.62
CA ALA A 902 11.65 1.56 -56.69
C ALA A 902 10.67 0.43 -57.01
N ILE A 903 10.37 0.20 -58.30
CA ILE A 903 9.50 -0.91 -58.72
C ILE A 903 10.20 -2.26 -58.47
N GLN A 904 11.50 -2.36 -58.75
CA GLN A 904 12.26 -3.58 -58.53
C GLN A 904 12.28 -4.00 -57.06
N ILE A 905 12.56 -3.07 -56.15
CA ILE A 905 12.62 -3.36 -54.71
C ILE A 905 11.22 -3.65 -54.12
N PHE A 906 10.16 -3.05 -54.68
CA PHE A 906 8.77 -3.39 -54.32
C PHE A 906 8.45 -4.85 -54.68
N ASN A 907 8.84 -5.30 -55.87
CA ASN A 907 8.65 -6.70 -56.28
C ASN A 907 9.51 -7.66 -55.43
N GLU A 908 10.76 -7.30 -55.13
CA GLU A 908 11.60 -8.09 -54.22
C GLU A 908 10.94 -8.25 -52.83
N MET A 909 10.30 -7.18 -52.32
CA MET A 909 9.56 -7.22 -51.05
C MET A 909 8.42 -8.25 -51.10
N LEU A 910 7.66 -8.28 -52.20
CA LEU A 910 6.57 -9.23 -52.41
C LEU A 910 7.06 -10.67 -52.54
N GLU A 911 8.16 -10.90 -53.27
CA GLU A 911 8.77 -12.23 -53.43
C GLU A 911 9.25 -12.82 -52.09
N ARG A 912 9.64 -11.96 -51.15
CA ARG A 912 10.00 -12.35 -49.78
C ARG A 912 8.79 -12.56 -48.86
N GLY A 913 7.57 -12.41 -49.37
CA GLY A 913 6.33 -12.59 -48.60
C GLY A 913 6.02 -11.44 -47.64
N ILE A 914 6.70 -10.29 -47.77
CA ILE A 914 6.43 -9.10 -46.95
C ILE A 914 5.21 -8.39 -47.56
N LYS A 915 4.14 -8.24 -46.78
CA LYS A 915 2.90 -7.61 -47.24
C LYS A 915 3.04 -6.08 -47.27
N PRO A 916 2.70 -5.39 -48.37
CA PRO A 916 2.68 -3.94 -48.43
C PRO A 916 1.69 -3.31 -47.44
N ASP A 917 2.07 -2.17 -46.87
CA ASP A 917 1.21 -1.36 -46.01
C ASP A 917 0.84 -0.02 -46.66
N VAL A 918 0.10 0.79 -45.90
CA VAL A 918 -0.30 2.16 -46.27
C VAL A 918 0.92 3.00 -46.68
N VAL A 919 2.04 2.88 -45.98
CA VAL A 919 3.25 3.68 -46.25
C VAL A 919 3.97 3.17 -47.51
N THR A 920 3.99 1.86 -47.76
CA THR A 920 4.56 1.26 -48.97
C THR A 920 3.85 1.79 -50.21
N PHE A 921 2.51 1.79 -50.20
CA PHE A 921 1.72 2.28 -51.32
C PHE A 921 1.93 3.78 -51.56
N LEU A 922 2.03 4.59 -50.50
CA LEU A 922 2.37 6.00 -50.65
C LEU A 922 3.76 6.20 -51.29
N ALA A 923 4.76 5.42 -50.89
CA ALA A 923 6.12 5.50 -51.42
C ALA A 923 6.20 5.12 -52.91
N ILE A 924 5.55 4.02 -53.31
CA ILE A 924 5.55 3.58 -54.72
C ILE A 924 4.70 4.51 -55.61
N LEU A 925 3.60 5.06 -55.10
CA LEU A 925 2.83 6.09 -55.81
C LEU A 925 3.63 7.38 -55.96
N SER A 926 4.43 7.75 -54.96
CA SER A 926 5.35 8.89 -55.06
C SER A 926 6.40 8.69 -56.16
N ALA A 927 6.92 7.46 -56.34
CA ALA A 927 7.81 7.13 -57.45
C ALA A 927 7.10 7.28 -58.80
N CYS A 928 5.86 6.77 -58.92
CA CYS A 928 5.06 6.94 -60.14
C CYS A 928 4.79 8.42 -60.45
N ARG A 929 4.49 9.22 -59.41
CA ARG A 929 4.24 10.66 -59.50
C ARG A 929 5.45 11.44 -60.02
N HIS A 930 6.65 11.14 -59.52
CA HIS A 930 7.86 11.84 -59.96
C HIS A 930 8.20 11.59 -61.43
N SER A 931 7.85 10.42 -61.94
CA SER A 931 8.15 9.99 -63.32
C SER A 931 6.92 9.98 -64.23
N CYS A 932 5.80 10.58 -63.78
CA CYS A 932 4.53 10.69 -64.50
C CYS A 932 3.96 9.35 -65.03
N LEU A 933 4.20 8.24 -64.34
CA LEU A 933 3.74 6.90 -64.72
C LEU A 933 2.27 6.68 -64.33
N VAL A 934 1.34 7.28 -65.09
CA VAL A 934 -0.09 7.28 -64.74
C VAL A 934 -0.70 5.89 -64.66
N GLU A 935 -0.49 5.04 -65.67
CA GLU A 935 -1.10 3.70 -65.74
C GLU A 935 -0.66 2.81 -64.58
N LEU A 936 0.64 2.83 -64.27
CA LEU A 936 1.21 2.06 -63.18
C LEU A 936 0.75 2.60 -61.80
N GLY A 937 0.67 3.92 -61.66
CA GLY A 937 0.12 4.56 -60.46
C GLY A 937 -1.35 4.18 -60.21
N GLU A 938 -2.18 4.17 -61.25
CA GLU A 938 -3.57 3.68 -61.18
C GLU A 938 -3.62 2.20 -60.76
N GLN A 939 -2.79 1.35 -61.36
CA GLN A 939 -2.71 -0.08 -61.00
C GLN A 939 -2.39 -0.27 -59.52
N PHE A 940 -1.34 0.40 -59.01
CA PHE A 940 -0.98 0.30 -57.60
C PHE A 940 -2.09 0.84 -56.68
N PHE A 941 -2.67 2.00 -57.00
CA PHE A 941 -3.74 2.62 -56.22
C PHE A 941 -4.98 1.71 -56.09
N TYR A 942 -5.38 1.03 -57.16
CA TYR A 942 -6.52 0.10 -57.10
C TYR A 942 -6.16 -1.23 -56.43
N SER A 943 -4.95 -1.75 -56.65
CA SER A 943 -4.48 -2.99 -56.02
C SER A 943 -4.44 -2.90 -54.49
N MET A 944 -4.12 -1.71 -53.96
CA MET A 944 -4.10 -1.40 -52.53
C MET A 944 -5.36 -1.89 -51.82
N LYS A 945 -6.55 -1.53 -52.35
CA LYS A 945 -7.83 -1.96 -51.80
C LYS A 945 -8.22 -3.38 -52.24
N LYS A 946 -8.04 -3.70 -53.53
CA LYS A 946 -8.56 -4.93 -54.13
C LYS A 946 -7.81 -6.18 -53.69
N ASP A 947 -6.48 -6.11 -53.70
CA ASP A 947 -5.61 -7.27 -53.55
C ASP A 947 -4.99 -7.34 -52.14
N TYR A 948 -4.86 -6.19 -51.46
CA TYR A 948 -4.21 -6.09 -50.15
C TYR A 948 -5.12 -5.61 -49.01
N ASN A 949 -6.38 -5.26 -49.31
CA ASN A 949 -7.36 -4.74 -48.33
C ASN A 949 -6.85 -3.52 -47.51
N VAL A 950 -6.00 -2.70 -48.12
CA VAL A 950 -5.50 -1.45 -47.54
C VAL A 950 -6.36 -0.30 -48.06
N LEU A 951 -6.88 0.54 -47.15
CA LEU A 951 -7.76 1.66 -47.53
C LEU A 951 -6.92 2.89 -47.89
N PRO A 952 -7.16 3.56 -49.04
CA PRO A 952 -6.44 4.78 -49.40
C PRO A 952 -6.70 5.93 -48.41
N GLU A 953 -5.62 6.52 -47.90
CA GLU A 953 -5.62 7.72 -47.06
C GLU A 953 -5.52 9.02 -47.88
N ILE A 954 -5.65 10.16 -47.21
CA ILE A 954 -5.65 11.52 -47.79
C ILE A 954 -4.41 11.75 -48.68
N GLU A 955 -3.25 11.29 -48.22
CA GLU A 955 -1.96 11.40 -48.87
C GLU A 955 -1.91 10.62 -50.19
N HIS A 956 -2.59 9.48 -50.26
CA HIS A 956 -2.67 8.67 -51.49
C HIS A 956 -3.48 9.39 -52.56
N TYR A 957 -4.63 9.95 -52.17
CA TYR A 957 -5.44 10.77 -53.09
C TYR A 957 -4.68 12.01 -53.56
N ALA A 958 -4.03 12.72 -52.64
CA ALA A 958 -3.21 13.89 -52.99
C ALA A 958 -2.07 13.53 -53.95
N CYS A 959 -1.41 12.37 -53.74
CA CYS A 959 -0.36 11.86 -54.61
C CYS A 959 -0.87 11.54 -56.02
N MET A 960 -2.04 10.89 -56.12
CA MET A 960 -2.71 10.60 -57.40
C MET A 960 -3.16 11.86 -58.14
N ILE A 961 -3.69 12.85 -57.42
CA ILE A 961 -4.08 14.14 -57.99
C ILE A 961 -2.86 14.88 -58.54
N ASP A 962 -1.74 14.90 -57.81
CA ASP A 962 -0.50 15.52 -58.29
C ASP A 962 0.09 14.74 -59.49
N LEU A 963 0.00 13.41 -59.49
CA LEU A 963 0.39 12.56 -60.63
C LEU A 963 -0.41 12.92 -61.89
N TYR A 964 -1.75 12.97 -61.81
CA TYR A 964 -2.59 13.40 -62.92
C TYR A 964 -2.33 14.84 -63.35
N GLY A 965 -2.08 15.73 -62.38
CA GLY A 965 -1.72 17.11 -62.61
C GLY A 965 -0.45 17.24 -63.45
N ARG A 966 0.62 16.54 -63.05
CA ARG A 966 1.91 16.54 -63.78
C ARG A 966 1.83 15.89 -65.16
N ALA A 967 0.94 14.90 -65.33
CA ALA A 967 0.70 14.24 -66.61
C ALA A 967 -0.27 15.01 -67.53
N ASN A 968 -0.70 16.23 -67.15
CA ASN A 968 -1.68 17.03 -67.87
C ASN A 968 -3.03 16.32 -68.11
N GLN A 969 -3.46 15.49 -67.15
CA GLN A 969 -4.73 14.75 -67.15
C GLN A 969 -5.69 15.31 -66.10
N LEU A 970 -5.95 16.62 -66.15
CA LEU A 970 -6.75 17.31 -65.12
C LEU A 970 -8.20 16.80 -65.00
N ASP A 971 -8.77 16.29 -66.09
CA ASP A 971 -10.11 15.69 -66.08
C ASP A 971 -10.19 14.46 -65.18
N LYS A 972 -9.16 13.59 -65.22
CA LYS A 972 -9.07 12.44 -64.31
C LYS A 972 -8.90 12.87 -62.85
N ALA A 973 -8.10 13.91 -62.60
CA ALA A 973 -7.96 14.48 -61.25
C ALA A 973 -9.31 15.00 -60.72
N LYS A 974 -10.10 15.67 -61.56
CA LYS A 974 -11.44 16.17 -61.22
C LYS A 974 -12.45 15.04 -60.98
N GLU A 975 -12.35 13.95 -61.75
CA GLU A 975 -13.17 12.76 -61.52
C GLU A 975 -12.82 12.08 -60.19
N LEU A 976 -11.52 11.91 -59.90
CA LEU A 976 -11.04 11.34 -58.64
C LEU A 976 -11.54 12.16 -57.44
N MET A 977 -11.43 13.49 -57.52
CA MET A 977 -11.95 14.44 -56.50
C MET A 977 -13.42 14.20 -56.13
N ARG A 978 -14.27 13.74 -57.06
CA ARG A 978 -15.69 13.45 -56.80
C ARG A 978 -15.90 12.11 -56.10
N LYS A 979 -14.96 11.18 -56.22
CA LYS A 979 -15.04 9.82 -55.68
C LYS A 979 -14.40 9.69 -54.29
N ILE A 980 -13.75 10.75 -53.78
CA ILE A 980 -13.11 10.75 -52.47
C ILE A 980 -14.19 10.66 -51.38
N PRO A 981 -14.19 9.62 -50.53
CA PRO A 981 -15.22 9.41 -49.51
C PRO A 981 -15.06 10.30 -48.26
N ILE A 982 -14.08 11.20 -48.25
CA ILE A 982 -13.67 12.02 -47.11
C ILE A 982 -14.11 13.47 -47.34
N GLU A 983 -14.78 14.08 -46.36
CA GLU A 983 -15.17 15.49 -46.42
C GLU A 983 -13.94 16.40 -46.42
N SER A 984 -13.76 17.14 -47.51
CA SER A 984 -13.02 18.40 -47.63
C SER A 984 -11.76 18.56 -46.77
N ASP A 985 -10.70 17.86 -47.14
CA ASP A 985 -9.36 18.00 -46.55
C ASP A 985 -8.49 19.05 -47.29
N THR A 986 -7.65 19.79 -46.55
CA THR A 986 -6.88 20.92 -47.08
C THR A 986 -5.66 20.49 -47.91
N ILE A 987 -5.12 19.29 -47.68
CA ILE A 987 -4.00 18.71 -48.42
C ILE A 987 -4.48 18.32 -49.82
N ILE A 988 -5.65 17.68 -49.92
CA ILE A 988 -6.24 17.23 -51.20
C ILE A 988 -6.54 18.43 -52.10
N TRP A 989 -7.23 19.44 -51.57
CA TRP A 989 -7.51 20.65 -52.32
C TRP A 989 -6.24 21.44 -52.67
N GLY A 990 -5.21 21.39 -51.82
CA GLY A 990 -3.89 21.95 -52.12
C GLY A 990 -3.21 21.25 -53.30
N ALA A 991 -3.22 19.91 -53.33
CA ALA A 991 -2.71 19.12 -54.44
C ALA A 991 -3.49 19.39 -55.74
N PHE A 992 -4.82 19.48 -55.65
CA PHE A 992 -5.67 19.80 -56.81
C PHE A 992 -5.44 21.22 -57.34
N LEU A 993 -5.25 22.20 -56.46
CA LEU A 993 -4.86 23.55 -56.84
C LEU A 993 -3.51 23.55 -57.58
N ASN A 994 -2.52 22.80 -57.07
CA ASN A 994 -1.23 22.66 -57.75
C ASN A 994 -1.40 22.03 -59.15
N ALA A 995 -2.18 20.97 -59.26
CA ALA A 995 -2.49 20.32 -60.54
C ALA A 995 -3.16 21.29 -61.54
N CYS A 996 -4.10 22.14 -61.07
CA CYS A 996 -4.72 23.16 -61.91
C CYS A 996 -3.71 24.20 -62.39
N ARG A 997 -2.79 24.63 -61.51
CA ARG A 997 -1.73 25.61 -61.83
C ARG A 997 -0.74 25.09 -62.85
N VAL A 998 -0.25 23.86 -62.67
CA VAL A 998 0.69 23.22 -63.61
C VAL A 998 0.09 23.11 -65.01
N ASN A 999 -1.23 22.89 -65.10
CA ASN A 999 -1.95 22.79 -66.36
C ASN A 999 -2.56 24.12 -66.87
N GLY A 1000 -2.28 25.24 -66.20
CA GLY A 1000 -2.78 26.56 -66.58
C GLY A 1000 -4.32 26.72 -66.52
N ASN A 1001 -5.04 25.84 -65.82
CA ASN A 1001 -6.51 25.89 -65.72
C ASN A 1001 -6.94 26.81 -64.57
N THR A 1002 -7.11 28.08 -64.91
CA THR A 1002 -7.37 29.16 -63.95
C THR A 1002 -8.75 29.10 -63.29
N ILE A 1003 -9.76 28.55 -63.99
CA ILE A 1003 -11.12 28.44 -63.48
C ILE A 1003 -11.19 27.42 -62.34
N LEU A 1004 -10.64 26.23 -62.55
CA LEU A 1004 -10.61 25.18 -61.52
C LEU A 1004 -9.64 25.53 -60.38
N ALA A 1005 -8.54 26.22 -60.67
CA ALA A 1005 -7.66 26.76 -59.64
C ALA A 1005 -8.42 27.71 -58.69
N ARG A 1006 -9.24 28.62 -59.24
CA ARG A 1006 -10.06 29.55 -58.44
C ARG A 1006 -11.07 28.80 -57.56
N GLU A 1007 -11.76 27.81 -58.11
CA GLU A 1007 -12.73 27.00 -57.36
C GLU A 1007 -12.06 26.25 -56.20
N ALA A 1008 -10.89 25.65 -56.44
CA ALA A 1008 -10.11 24.95 -55.42
C ALA A 1008 -9.65 25.89 -54.30
N GLU A 1009 -9.20 27.09 -54.67
CA GLU A 1009 -8.66 28.08 -53.73
C GLU A 1009 -9.77 28.73 -52.88
N GLU A 1010 -10.96 28.97 -53.44
CA GLU A 1010 -12.13 29.41 -52.66
C GLU A 1010 -12.62 28.35 -51.66
N ARG A 1011 -12.53 27.06 -52.04
CA ARG A 1011 -12.83 25.94 -51.13
C ARG A 1011 -11.81 25.86 -50.00
N LEU A 1012 -10.52 26.00 -50.28
CA LEU A 1012 -9.46 26.05 -49.28
C LEU A 1012 -9.63 27.21 -48.28
N LEU A 1013 -9.98 28.40 -48.77
CA LEU A 1013 -10.22 29.57 -47.91
C LEU A 1013 -11.40 29.40 -46.94
N LYS A 1014 -12.40 28.59 -47.31
CA LYS A 1014 -13.53 28.25 -46.43
C LYS A 1014 -13.14 27.24 -45.34
N LEU A 1015 -12.15 26.38 -45.61
CA LEU A 1015 -11.78 25.27 -44.73
C LEU A 1015 -10.81 25.70 -43.63
N GLU A 1016 -9.81 26.53 -43.92
CA GLU A 1016 -8.70 26.74 -42.97
C GLU A 1016 -8.75 28.04 -42.16
N GLY A 1017 -9.38 29.12 -42.65
CA GLY A 1017 -9.34 30.43 -41.98
C GLY A 1017 -7.92 31.03 -41.82
N ASP A 1018 -7.79 32.35 -41.95
CA ASP A 1018 -6.67 33.24 -41.54
C ASP A 1018 -5.19 32.86 -41.75
N ILE A 1019 -4.85 31.97 -42.70
CA ILE A 1019 -3.44 31.74 -43.12
C ILE A 1019 -3.04 32.75 -44.22
N GLY A 1020 -2.11 33.65 -43.89
CA GLY A 1020 -1.65 34.73 -44.78
C GLY A 1020 -1.00 34.28 -46.09
N ASP A 1021 -0.34 33.12 -46.11
CA ASP A 1021 0.36 32.60 -47.29
C ASP A 1021 -0.60 32.24 -48.43
N ARG A 1022 -1.81 31.77 -48.12
CA ARG A 1022 -2.85 31.45 -49.13
C ARG A 1022 -3.43 32.70 -49.78
N TYR A 1023 -3.59 33.79 -49.01
CA TYR A 1023 -3.96 35.09 -49.58
C TYR A 1023 -2.89 35.62 -50.55
N VAL A 1024 -1.60 35.36 -50.26
CA VAL A 1024 -0.49 35.73 -51.15
C VAL A 1024 -0.49 34.88 -52.42
N GLN A 1025 -0.75 33.57 -52.31
CA GLN A 1025 -0.87 32.68 -53.47
C GLN A 1025 -2.01 33.10 -54.40
N LEU A 1026 -3.20 33.40 -53.85
CA LEU A 1026 -4.35 33.87 -54.62
C LEU A 1026 -4.08 35.24 -55.27
N ALA A 1027 -3.42 36.15 -54.54
CA ALA A 1027 -3.01 37.44 -55.10
C ALA A 1027 -1.98 37.29 -56.22
N ASN A 1028 -1.07 36.31 -56.15
CA ASN A 1028 -0.10 36.04 -57.21
C ASN A 1028 -0.77 35.42 -58.46
N LEU A 1029 -1.82 34.60 -58.26
CA LEU A 1029 -2.62 34.04 -59.36
C LEU A 1029 -3.33 35.15 -60.15
N TYR A 1030 -4.03 36.06 -59.45
CA TYR A 1030 -4.66 37.22 -60.10
C TYR A 1030 -3.64 38.18 -60.73
N ALA A 1031 -2.44 38.30 -60.14
CA ALA A 1031 -1.35 39.07 -60.75
C ALA A 1031 -0.86 38.44 -62.06
N ALA A 1032 -0.75 37.11 -62.14
CA ALA A 1032 -0.39 36.40 -63.37
C ALA A 1032 -1.43 36.58 -64.49
N GLU A 1033 -2.71 36.72 -64.13
CA GLU A 1033 -3.82 37.06 -65.04
C GLU A 1033 -3.94 38.57 -65.35
N ARG A 1034 -3.06 39.42 -64.78
CA ARG A 1034 -3.13 40.89 -64.84
C ARG A 1034 -4.44 41.49 -64.27
N ASN A 1035 -5.14 40.77 -63.41
CA ASN A 1035 -6.38 41.21 -62.76
C ASN A 1035 -6.09 41.94 -61.43
N TRP A 1036 -5.58 43.17 -61.54
CA TRP A 1036 -5.09 43.95 -60.40
C TRP A 1036 -6.16 44.36 -59.38
N ASP A 1037 -7.42 44.50 -59.80
CA ASP A 1037 -8.55 44.81 -58.92
C ASP A 1037 -8.74 43.70 -57.88
N GLU A 1038 -8.64 42.46 -58.34
CA GLU A 1038 -8.83 41.30 -57.49
C GLU A 1038 -7.60 41.01 -56.62
N VAL A 1039 -6.38 41.27 -57.12
CA VAL A 1039 -5.16 41.34 -56.30
C VAL A 1039 -5.34 42.31 -55.12
N CYS A 1040 -5.90 43.49 -55.38
CA CYS A 1040 -6.15 44.50 -54.36
C CYS A 1040 -7.21 44.05 -53.36
N ARG A 1041 -8.32 43.44 -53.83
CA ARG A 1041 -9.39 42.89 -52.98
C ARG A 1041 -8.86 41.83 -52.02
N ILE A 1042 -8.06 40.89 -52.51
CA ILE A 1042 -7.48 39.79 -51.73
C ILE A 1042 -6.45 40.32 -50.72
N ARG A 1043 -5.56 41.23 -51.13
CA ARG A 1043 -4.60 41.88 -50.21
C ARG A 1043 -5.28 42.75 -49.15
N LYS A 1044 -6.42 43.38 -49.45
CA LYS A 1044 -7.22 44.14 -48.48
C LYS A 1044 -7.93 43.23 -47.48
N LYS A 1045 -8.46 42.08 -47.92
CA LYS A 1045 -8.99 41.03 -47.03
C LYS A 1045 -7.90 40.44 -46.13
N MET A 1046 -6.69 40.24 -46.63
CA MET A 1046 -5.53 39.78 -45.85
C MET A 1046 -5.16 40.77 -44.73
N LYS A 1047 -5.13 42.08 -45.01
CA LYS A 1047 -4.84 43.13 -44.01
C LYS A 1047 -5.92 43.25 -42.92
N GLY A 1048 -7.19 43.01 -43.26
CA GLY A 1048 -8.31 43.13 -42.32
C GLY A 1048 -8.41 41.99 -41.28
N LYS A 1049 -7.54 40.98 -41.37
CA LYS A 1049 -7.62 39.76 -40.56
C LYS A 1049 -6.32 39.38 -39.83
N GLU A 1050 -5.40 40.34 -39.66
CA GLU A 1050 -4.09 40.13 -38.98
C GLU A 1050 -3.23 38.96 -39.52
N ALA A 1051 -3.46 38.48 -40.75
CA ALA A 1051 -2.70 37.38 -41.32
C ALA A 1051 -1.24 37.81 -41.60
N LYS A 1052 -0.28 37.24 -40.86
CA LYS A 1052 1.16 37.58 -40.97
C LYS A 1052 1.79 36.94 -42.20
N LYS A 1053 2.53 37.73 -42.98
CA LYS A 1053 3.37 37.27 -44.10
C LYS A 1053 4.72 36.80 -43.56
N ALA A 1054 5.15 35.56 -43.82
CA ALA A 1054 6.53 35.17 -43.61
C ALA A 1054 7.43 35.82 -44.66
N ALA A 1055 8.53 36.46 -44.24
CA ALA A 1055 9.51 36.99 -45.17
C ALA A 1055 10.25 35.82 -45.84
N GLY A 1056 10.41 35.86 -47.16
CA GLY A 1056 11.18 34.85 -47.88
C GLY A 1056 12.62 34.83 -47.34
N CYS A 1057 13.16 33.64 -47.08
CA CYS A 1057 14.53 33.49 -46.61
C CYS A 1057 15.29 32.50 -47.51
N SER A 1058 16.59 32.75 -47.65
CA SER A 1058 17.55 31.87 -48.32
C SER A 1058 18.72 31.70 -47.37
N TRP A 1059 19.36 30.53 -47.34
CA TRP A 1059 20.54 30.33 -46.51
C TRP A 1059 21.63 29.57 -47.25
N LEU A 1060 22.88 29.88 -46.92
CA LEU A 1060 24.08 29.27 -47.49
C LEU A 1060 24.97 28.76 -46.36
N TYR A 1061 25.62 27.61 -46.56
CA TYR A 1061 26.57 27.04 -45.62
C TYR A 1061 27.99 27.30 -46.13
N VAL A 1062 28.76 28.12 -45.43
CA VAL A 1062 30.14 28.48 -45.81
C VAL A 1062 31.03 28.36 -44.57
N GLU A 1063 32.16 27.64 -44.66
CA GLU A 1063 33.17 27.52 -43.60
C GLU A 1063 32.60 27.15 -42.20
N ASN A 1064 31.71 26.16 -42.14
CA ASN A 1064 31.00 25.72 -40.91
C ASN A 1064 30.02 26.74 -40.30
N GLY A 1065 29.63 27.80 -41.03
CA GLY A 1065 28.61 28.76 -40.62
C GLY A 1065 27.39 28.78 -41.54
N VAL A 1066 26.19 28.93 -40.95
CA VAL A 1066 24.95 29.19 -41.69
C VAL A 1066 24.80 30.70 -41.90
N HIS A 1067 24.80 31.14 -43.15
CA HIS A 1067 24.52 32.52 -43.55
C HIS A 1067 23.08 32.64 -44.03
N ILE A 1068 22.23 33.34 -43.27
CA ILE A 1068 20.81 33.51 -43.57
C ILE A 1068 20.57 34.88 -44.20
N PHE A 1069 19.85 34.90 -45.31
CA PHE A 1069 19.44 36.09 -46.04
C PHE A 1069 17.92 36.16 -46.05
N ILE A 1070 17.36 37.15 -45.36
CA ILE A 1070 15.92 37.37 -45.29
C ILE A 1070 15.56 38.52 -46.24
N SER A 1071 14.48 38.37 -47.01
CA SER A 1071 14.02 39.37 -47.97
C SER A 1071 13.75 40.72 -47.28
N GLY A 1072 14.58 41.72 -47.60
CA GLY A 1072 14.51 43.07 -47.03
C GLY A 1072 15.35 43.28 -45.76
N ASP A 1073 16.03 42.23 -45.28
CA ASP A 1073 16.96 42.29 -44.15
C ASP A 1073 18.32 42.80 -44.60
N LYS A 1074 18.93 43.66 -43.78
CA LYS A 1074 20.27 44.23 -43.98
C LYS A 1074 21.24 43.86 -42.85
N THR A 1075 20.80 43.05 -41.89
CA THR A 1075 21.53 42.76 -40.65
C THR A 1075 22.63 41.71 -40.80
N HIS A 1076 22.82 41.13 -41.98
CA HIS A 1076 23.87 40.14 -42.20
C HIS A 1076 25.26 40.74 -41.89
N PRO A 1077 26.15 40.04 -41.15
CA PRO A 1077 27.43 40.61 -40.68
C PRO A 1077 28.37 41.08 -41.81
N ARG A 1078 28.18 40.53 -43.01
CA ARG A 1078 28.95 40.88 -44.22
C ARG A 1078 28.12 41.63 -45.29
N THR A 1079 26.97 42.21 -44.92
CA THR A 1079 26.06 42.89 -45.89
C THR A 1079 26.78 43.91 -46.76
N GLU A 1080 27.66 44.74 -46.19
CA GLU A 1080 28.39 45.76 -46.95
C GLU A 1080 29.33 45.15 -47.99
N ALA A 1081 30.10 44.13 -47.61
CA ALA A 1081 31.00 43.42 -48.53
C ALA A 1081 30.23 42.69 -49.65
N ILE A 1082 29.10 42.06 -49.30
CA ILE A 1082 28.23 41.37 -50.26
C ILE A 1082 27.61 42.36 -51.26
N ASN A 1083 27.07 43.48 -50.78
CA ASN A 1083 26.49 44.51 -51.64
C ASN A 1083 27.55 45.21 -52.51
N PHE A 1084 28.75 45.43 -51.99
CA PHE A 1084 29.88 45.95 -52.77
C PHE A 1084 30.26 45.00 -53.90
N THR A 1085 30.37 43.70 -53.61
CA THR A 1085 30.66 42.66 -54.62
C THR A 1085 29.54 42.54 -55.65
N LEU A 1086 28.27 42.57 -55.22
CA LEU A 1086 27.11 42.58 -56.10
C LEU A 1086 27.10 43.81 -57.03
N ALA A 1087 27.50 44.99 -56.53
CA ALA A 1087 27.58 46.20 -57.34
C ALA A 1087 28.67 46.07 -58.42
N LEU A 1088 29.85 45.55 -58.06
CA LEU A 1088 30.93 45.26 -59.03
C LEU A 1088 30.49 44.26 -60.10
N LEU A 1089 29.86 43.15 -59.69
CA LEU A 1089 29.35 42.13 -60.61
C LEU A 1089 28.25 42.67 -61.53
N ALA A 1090 27.37 43.54 -61.01
CA ALA A 1090 26.33 44.18 -61.81
C ALA A 1090 26.93 45.15 -62.84
N GLU A 1091 28.01 45.85 -62.49
CA GLU A 1091 28.74 46.75 -63.38
C GLU A 1091 29.49 45.97 -64.48
N GLU A 1092 30.12 44.84 -64.15
CA GLU A 1092 30.71 43.91 -65.12
C GLU A 1092 29.66 43.28 -66.06
N LEU A 1093 28.52 42.86 -65.52
CA LEU A 1093 27.41 42.32 -66.32
C LEU A 1093 26.83 43.36 -67.28
N TYR A 1094 26.79 44.65 -66.88
CA TYR A 1094 26.34 45.74 -67.72
C TYR A 1094 27.32 46.08 -68.85
N GLN A 1095 28.61 45.73 -68.71
CA GLN A 1095 29.59 45.86 -69.80
C GLN A 1095 29.58 44.68 -70.78
N ILE A 1096 28.97 43.56 -70.39
CA ILE A 1096 28.84 42.34 -71.21
C ILE A 1096 27.48 42.28 -71.94
N SER A 1097 26.48 43.04 -71.48
CA SER A 1097 25.17 43.25 -72.14
C SER A 1097 25.18 44.46 -73.05
#